data_AF-A0A935R8Q1-F1
#
_entry.id   AF-A0A935R8Q1-F1
#
_cell.length_a   1.000
_cell.length_b   1.000
_cell.length_c   1.000
_cell.angle_alpha   90.00
_cell.angle_beta   90.00
_cell.angle_gamma   90.00
#
_symmetry.space_group_name_H-M   'P 1'
#
loop_
_entity.id
_entity.type
_entity.pdbx_description
1 polymer ?
#
loop_
_entity_poly.entity_id
_entity_poly.type
_entity_poly.pdbx_seq_one_letter_code
_entity_poly.pdbx_strand_id
1 'polypeptide(L)'
;MAERDTFRGEEAGARFSHLFLGWLAYLVFVIYGSLVPLDFQPMPLGQAWSRFQQIPMLQIGVQGRADWVANGVLYVPVGFLSVALFAAHGSVWRRLPLIVGATLFAFALAVGVEFAQIFFPARTVSRNDVIAEWIGSVLGIVLAIYWADWFRRLLATLSGKLDQVVAYTLQGYAACYLAFSFFPYDFLLSATELTEKLESDAWGWFLAGMSTERGVVVLAAKLLAEILALMPIGLLLGRRNESRRIPVTSNGWLLGALLGLFIETVQFFVYSGIAQGASLLTRAAGVYFGAVLWRERGRLGDLRHSTATGRILRLFVLLYLPALAAVNGWFDHAWHGLDAAKLALTETRFLPFYYHYFTTEQAALVSLVSVALMYAPIGVLAWLRCWSPAAAVWLAMLAALGIESSKLFLSGTHADPTNVLIAAMAAWGIYLLLARFVAPSAVASAVPAGTGSTAGTAQAPTGLQNQAHESRPWPHWLLLAPAAVFCLYWLLHFPVMPWALGLGLAGVAGMVWVRPLLGVALIPAALPILDLAPWSGRFFLDEFDILLLVVLAVGFARVGKGATRSRRYSWADAALWLLLLSFFLSTLRALLPPPTLDANSFSSYLSAFNALRIGKGLVWALLIAAFVRRVDPNGQAAFDGFARGIVVGLAVTVAVVVREKMLFGGLLDFSTEYRATGPFSAIHTGGAYIEGFLVAAAPFLIYLTVRTARWHWRAAGTLLLLGTTYAIVATVSRGGLAAFVIACGLALLATLAGRGRRLPRLGQAAVLVGLVLAVALPLLQGTYVQERLANSGSDLKLRQAHWRDALAMRDDNPLTRLVGMGIGKFPVTHYLRSREAASRSSIHSLAGTPANPFLRLGPGSPLYVEQMVALEPGRSYRLAFDVRSELPAAQIGVGLCEKWMLASHRCAALPQPIETKPGNGWRHREYTIESGELGSGGWIERRPAKLSLFSGAAAVVEIDNVRLAQVDGPELTVNGGFAQGMDRWFFATDFDLAWHMHSTPVAILFDQGWFGVMAWALFVVAVLVTQVRLAWRGDTRSGTAAAAFVGLGAVSLLGATIDSPRFLLLMIVLAMLLPHRVNRREAEALS
;
A
#
# COMPACT_ATOMS: atom_id res chain seq x y z
N MET A 1 35.17 38.15 -23.86
CA MET A 1 34.82 36.80 -23.36
C MET A 1 35.32 36.57 -21.93
N ALA A 2 36.44 37.17 -21.52
CA ALA A 2 36.98 37.08 -20.14
C ALA A 2 36.15 37.77 -19.04
N GLU A 3 35.48 38.90 -19.31
CA GLU A 3 34.61 39.59 -18.32
C GLU A 3 33.28 38.86 -18.03
N ARG A 4 32.84 37.95 -18.91
CA ARG A 4 31.62 37.15 -18.68
C ARG A 4 31.86 35.94 -17.77
N ASP A 5 33.11 35.49 -17.65
CA ASP A 5 33.46 34.33 -16.82
C ASP A 5 33.78 34.74 -15.37
N THR A 6 34.31 35.95 -15.13
CA THR A 6 34.48 36.50 -13.78
C THR A 6 33.15 36.79 -13.08
N PHE A 7 32.18 37.38 -13.78
CA PHE A 7 30.83 37.63 -13.25
C PHE A 7 30.06 36.33 -12.91
N ARG A 8 30.27 35.24 -13.66
CA ARG A 8 29.68 33.92 -13.36
C ARG A 8 30.32 33.25 -12.15
N GLY A 9 31.60 33.48 -11.90
CA GLY A 9 32.33 32.97 -10.74
C GLY A 9 31.86 33.60 -9.42
N GLU A 10 31.68 34.92 -9.40
CA GLU A 10 31.22 35.65 -8.20
C GLU A 10 29.76 35.34 -7.84
N GLU A 11 28.86 35.26 -8.82
CA GLU A 11 27.47 34.87 -8.58
C GLU A 11 27.33 33.41 -8.09
N ALA A 12 28.23 32.50 -8.50
CA ALA A 12 28.23 31.12 -8.05
C ALA A 12 28.75 30.99 -6.60
N GLY A 13 29.78 31.77 -6.24
CA GLY A 13 30.33 31.81 -4.88
C GLY A 13 29.35 32.36 -3.84
N ALA A 14 28.63 33.45 -4.18
CA ALA A 14 27.63 34.02 -3.29
C ALA A 14 26.46 33.05 -2.99
N ARG A 15 26.03 32.27 -3.99
CA ARG A 15 24.94 31.28 -3.84
C ARG A 15 25.30 30.10 -2.93
N PHE A 16 26.55 29.67 -2.95
CA PHE A 16 27.04 28.60 -2.06
C PHE A 16 27.07 29.08 -0.60
N SER A 17 27.49 30.32 -0.35
CA SER A 17 27.56 30.92 0.99
C SER A 17 26.20 30.96 1.70
N HIS A 18 25.13 31.39 1.01
CA HIS A 18 23.79 31.45 1.61
C HIS A 18 23.19 30.06 1.91
N LEU A 19 23.38 29.09 1.02
CA LEU A 19 22.89 27.73 1.21
C LEU A 19 23.63 27.03 2.36
N PHE A 20 24.94 27.26 2.47
CA PHE A 20 25.75 26.78 3.59
C PHE A 20 25.30 27.38 4.92
N LEU A 21 25.08 28.70 4.97
CA LEU A 21 24.60 29.37 6.18
C LEU A 21 23.24 28.83 6.62
N GLY A 22 22.32 28.59 5.67
CA GLY A 22 21.01 28.01 5.94
C GLY A 22 21.09 26.56 6.44
N TRP A 23 21.96 25.74 5.85
CA TRP A 23 22.23 24.38 6.32
C TRP A 23 22.81 24.38 7.74
N LEU A 24 23.80 25.23 8.01
CA LEU A 24 24.42 25.35 9.33
C LEU A 24 23.42 25.83 10.38
N ALA A 25 22.63 26.86 10.08
CA ALA A 25 21.61 27.38 10.98
C ALA A 25 20.57 26.30 11.33
N TYR A 26 20.15 25.49 10.35
CA TYR A 26 19.21 24.39 10.60
C TYR A 26 19.82 23.27 11.44
N LEU A 27 21.09 22.93 11.23
CA LEU A 27 21.78 21.95 12.08
C LEU A 27 21.89 22.42 13.53
N VAL A 28 22.27 23.69 13.73
CA VAL A 28 22.31 24.29 15.08
C VAL A 28 20.92 24.28 15.70
N PHE A 29 19.87 24.58 14.92
CA PHE A 29 18.49 24.51 15.40
C PHE A 29 18.08 23.09 15.84
N VAL A 30 18.40 22.05 15.05
CA VAL A 30 18.08 20.65 15.41
C VAL A 30 18.84 20.24 16.67
N ILE A 31 20.16 20.47 16.72
CA ILE A 31 20.98 20.11 17.88
C ILE A 31 20.50 20.86 19.13
N TYR A 32 20.24 22.17 19.03
CA TYR A 32 19.72 22.95 20.14
C TYR A 32 18.33 22.45 20.58
N GLY A 33 17.41 22.30 19.63
CA GLY A 33 16.04 21.86 19.88
C GLY A 33 15.95 20.47 20.49
N SER A 34 16.90 19.58 20.21
CA SER A 34 17.00 18.25 20.81
C SER A 34 17.65 18.23 22.20
N LEU A 35 18.33 19.31 22.62
CA LEU A 35 19.05 19.39 23.90
C LEU A 35 18.42 20.33 24.94
N VAL A 36 17.53 21.25 24.55
CA VAL A 36 16.70 22.06 25.49
C VAL A 36 16.01 21.13 26.50
N PRO A 37 15.93 21.41 27.81
CA PRO A 37 16.23 22.66 28.52
C PRO A 37 17.72 22.91 28.85
N LEU A 38 18.65 22.12 28.30
CA LEU A 38 20.10 22.25 28.53
C LEU A 38 20.55 21.97 29.99
N ASP A 39 19.78 21.16 30.72
CA ASP A 39 20.16 20.68 32.06
C ASP A 39 21.14 19.49 31.95
N PHE A 40 22.42 19.81 31.75
CA PHE A 40 23.47 18.82 31.57
C PHE A 40 23.89 18.20 32.91
N GLN A 41 23.81 16.88 33.00
CA GLN A 41 24.29 16.07 34.12
C GLN A 41 25.49 15.21 33.68
N PRO A 42 26.70 15.46 34.22
CA PRO A 42 27.89 14.73 33.81
C PRO A 42 27.79 13.24 34.16
N MET A 43 28.14 12.37 33.21
CA MET A 43 28.16 10.91 33.38
C MET A 43 29.44 10.32 32.79
N PRO A 44 30.04 9.28 33.40
CA PRO A 44 31.16 8.58 32.79
C PRO A 44 30.79 7.97 31.43
N LEU A 45 31.65 8.13 30.42
CA LEU A 45 31.38 7.67 29.04
C LEU A 45 31.06 6.17 28.96
N GLY A 46 31.71 5.33 29.77
CA GLY A 46 31.43 3.89 29.79
C GLY A 46 30.01 3.57 30.27
N GLN A 47 29.48 4.36 31.21
CA GLN A 47 28.11 4.22 31.70
C GLN A 47 27.09 4.77 30.71
N ALA A 48 27.38 5.90 30.05
CA ALA A 48 26.54 6.44 29.00
C ALA A 48 26.43 5.45 27.82
N TRP A 49 27.53 4.82 27.42
CA TRP A 49 27.57 3.82 26.36
C TRP A 49 26.76 2.56 26.70
N SER A 50 26.88 2.03 27.92
CA SER A 50 26.09 0.87 28.33
C SER A 50 24.59 1.16 28.38
N ARG A 51 24.19 2.35 28.86
CA ARG A 51 22.80 2.81 28.79
C ARG A 51 22.31 2.93 27.35
N PHE A 52 23.12 3.50 26.44
CA PHE A 52 22.75 3.64 25.04
C PHE A 52 22.50 2.30 24.35
N GLN A 53 23.29 1.26 24.65
CA GLN A 53 23.08 -0.08 24.10
C GLN A 53 21.74 -0.70 24.54
N GLN A 54 21.21 -0.25 25.68
CA GLN A 54 20.00 -0.78 26.31
C GLN A 54 18.78 0.12 26.15
N ILE A 55 18.82 1.13 25.28
CA ILE A 55 17.66 2.02 25.07
C ILE A 55 16.44 1.21 24.63
N PRO A 56 15.26 1.48 25.21
CA PRO A 56 14.05 0.70 24.98
C PRO A 56 13.43 0.99 23.61
N MET A 57 12.65 0.03 23.10
CA MET A 57 11.65 0.27 22.05
C MET A 57 10.33 0.56 22.78
N LEU A 58 9.88 1.82 22.77
CA LEU A 58 8.67 2.21 23.52
C LEU A 58 7.41 1.72 22.79
N GLN A 59 6.40 1.27 23.54
CA GLN A 59 5.07 1.02 22.97
C GLN A 59 4.36 2.36 22.72
N ILE A 60 4.17 2.68 21.44
CA ILE A 60 3.67 3.99 21.04
C ILE A 60 2.14 3.97 21.03
N GLY A 61 1.52 4.53 22.08
CA GLY A 61 0.09 4.89 22.07
C GLY A 61 -0.19 6.13 21.19
N VAL A 62 -1.45 6.54 21.05
CA VAL A 62 -1.87 7.67 20.18
C VAL A 62 -1.03 8.94 20.37
N GLN A 63 -0.80 9.35 21.61
CA GLN A 63 0.00 10.54 21.93
C GLN A 63 1.48 10.39 21.58
N GLY A 64 2.06 9.20 21.74
CA GLY A 64 3.45 8.95 21.35
C GLY A 64 3.67 8.94 19.83
N ARG A 65 2.59 8.77 19.02
CA ARG A 65 2.71 8.80 17.54
C ARG A 65 3.06 10.18 17.04
N ALA A 66 2.47 11.22 17.64
CA ALA A 66 2.71 12.61 17.27
C ALA A 66 4.19 12.99 17.47
N ASP A 67 4.75 12.66 18.63
CA ASP A 67 6.17 12.86 18.95
C ASP A 67 7.09 12.10 17.98
N TRP A 68 6.81 10.82 17.76
CA TRP A 68 7.57 9.99 16.81
C TRP A 68 7.59 10.56 15.39
N VAL A 69 6.44 11.04 14.88
CA VAL A 69 6.37 11.66 13.55
C VAL A 69 7.06 13.03 13.54
N ALA A 70 6.93 13.83 14.60
CA ALA A 70 7.59 15.12 14.71
C ALA A 70 9.12 14.99 14.63
N ASN A 71 9.71 14.00 15.32
CA ASN A 71 11.14 13.69 15.25
C ASN A 71 11.58 13.33 13.81
N GLY A 72 10.76 12.56 13.09
CA GLY A 72 10.99 12.29 11.67
C GLY A 72 10.90 13.53 10.79
N VAL A 73 9.87 14.37 10.96
CA VAL A 73 9.70 15.61 10.18
C VAL A 73 10.85 16.58 10.43
N LEU A 74 11.37 16.67 11.65
CA LEU A 74 12.49 17.53 12.02
C LEU A 74 13.77 17.21 11.24
N TYR A 75 14.00 15.94 10.89
CA TYR A 75 15.19 15.51 10.14
C TYR A 75 15.03 15.55 8.61
N VAL A 76 13.82 15.77 8.09
CA VAL A 76 13.60 15.93 6.64
C VAL A 76 14.47 17.05 6.05
N PRO A 77 14.53 18.27 6.64
CA PRO A 77 15.39 19.31 6.08
C PRO A 77 16.88 19.02 6.26
N VAL A 78 17.31 18.25 7.27
CA VAL A 78 18.72 17.82 7.44
C VAL A 78 19.17 17.04 6.21
N GLY A 79 18.42 16.00 5.84
CA GLY A 79 18.71 15.19 4.66
C GLY A 79 18.62 16.00 3.36
N PHE A 80 17.58 16.85 3.24
CA PHE A 80 17.35 17.65 2.04
C PHE A 80 18.46 18.68 1.80
N LEU A 81 18.80 19.48 2.81
CA LEU A 81 19.78 20.55 2.72
C LEU A 81 21.19 19.99 2.51
N SER A 82 21.52 18.85 3.12
CA SER A 82 22.81 18.18 2.91
C SER A 82 23.02 17.79 1.44
N VAL A 83 22.00 17.23 0.78
CA VAL A 83 22.07 16.92 -0.65
C VAL A 83 22.02 18.18 -1.51
N ALA A 84 21.19 19.17 -1.14
CA ALA A 84 21.10 20.43 -1.85
C ALA A 84 22.42 21.19 -1.87
N LEU A 85 23.20 21.13 -0.78
CA LEU A 85 24.51 21.74 -0.62
C LEU A 85 25.60 20.96 -1.36
N PHE A 86 25.75 19.68 -1.08
CA PHE A 86 26.93 18.92 -1.53
C PHE A 86 26.75 18.29 -2.92
N ALA A 87 25.54 17.93 -3.34
CA ALA A 87 25.30 17.30 -4.65
C ALA A 87 25.04 18.34 -5.78
N ALA A 88 25.86 19.38 -5.86
CA ALA A 88 25.77 20.40 -6.92
C ALA A 88 26.34 19.89 -8.26
N HIS A 89 25.66 20.23 -9.37
CA HIS A 89 26.02 20.04 -10.79
C HIS A 89 27.16 19.04 -11.13
N GLY A 90 26.81 17.90 -11.74
CA GLY A 90 27.77 16.90 -12.21
C GLY A 90 27.11 15.62 -12.70
N SER A 91 27.89 14.75 -13.34
CA SER A 91 27.42 13.43 -13.81
C SER A 91 27.02 12.54 -12.62
N VAL A 92 26.19 11.53 -12.89
CA VAL A 92 25.62 10.60 -11.89
C VAL A 92 26.69 9.97 -10.97
N TRP A 93 27.85 9.64 -11.52
CA TRP A 93 28.96 9.01 -10.80
C TRP A 93 29.64 9.94 -9.79
N ARG A 94 29.62 11.26 -10.02
CA ARG A 94 30.13 12.23 -9.05
C ARG A 94 29.16 12.49 -7.91
N ARG A 95 27.85 12.28 -8.11
CA ARG A 95 26.80 12.53 -7.10
C ARG A 95 26.57 11.38 -6.13
N LEU A 96 26.75 10.14 -6.57
CA LEU A 96 26.53 8.96 -5.73
C LEU A 96 27.33 8.97 -4.41
N PRO A 97 28.66 9.22 -4.39
CA PRO A 97 29.41 9.27 -3.13
C PRO A 97 28.94 10.40 -2.20
N LEU A 98 28.46 11.51 -2.76
CA LEU A 98 27.97 12.66 -2.00
C LEU A 98 26.60 12.37 -1.36
N ILE A 99 25.72 11.64 -2.06
CA ILE A 99 24.45 11.19 -1.49
C ILE A 99 24.69 10.17 -0.37
N VAL A 100 25.59 9.20 -0.59
CA VAL A 100 25.98 8.24 0.45
C VAL A 100 26.60 8.96 1.65
N GLY A 101 27.49 9.93 1.40
CA GLY A 101 28.07 10.77 2.44
C GLY A 101 27.01 11.57 3.22
N ALA A 102 26.02 12.15 2.53
CA ALA A 102 24.91 12.86 3.18
C ALA A 102 24.04 11.92 4.04
N THR A 103 23.77 10.70 3.58
CA THR A 103 23.06 9.68 4.37
C THR A 103 23.85 9.32 5.62
N LEU A 104 25.15 9.00 5.47
CA LEU A 104 26.01 8.63 6.59
C LEU A 104 26.13 9.77 7.60
N PHE A 105 26.27 11.01 7.12
CA PHE A 105 26.29 12.20 7.97
C PHE A 105 24.99 12.34 8.76
N ALA A 106 23.82 12.26 8.10
CA ALA A 106 22.54 12.40 8.78
C ALA A 106 22.28 11.29 9.81
N PHE A 107 22.67 10.05 9.49
CA PHE A 107 22.55 8.92 10.43
C PHE A 107 23.49 9.06 11.62
N ALA A 108 24.73 9.51 11.38
CA ALA A 108 25.69 9.80 12.45
C ALA A 108 25.22 10.96 13.33
N LEU A 109 24.59 11.99 12.75
CA LEU A 109 24.01 13.09 13.48
C LEU A 109 22.88 12.61 14.39
N ALA A 110 21.92 11.85 13.86
CA ALA A 110 20.81 11.25 14.60
C ALA A 110 21.32 10.46 15.83
N VAL A 111 22.19 9.49 15.59
CA VAL A 111 22.80 8.68 16.65
C VAL A 111 23.59 9.53 17.65
N GLY A 112 24.32 10.55 17.16
CA GLY A 112 25.12 11.43 18.00
C GLY A 112 24.30 12.35 18.90
N VAL A 113 23.20 12.89 18.38
CA VAL A 113 22.25 13.73 19.14
C VAL A 113 21.53 12.89 20.18
N GLU A 114 21.03 11.72 19.80
CA GLU A 114 20.35 10.78 20.69
C GLU A 114 21.29 10.29 21.82
N PHE A 115 22.56 10.01 21.50
CA PHE A 115 23.57 9.68 22.50
C PHE A 115 23.85 10.87 23.44
N ALA A 116 23.90 12.09 22.91
CA ALA A 116 24.10 13.30 23.72
C ALA A 116 22.94 13.53 24.70
N GLN A 117 21.70 13.17 24.33
CA GLN A 117 20.53 13.31 25.21
C GLN A 117 20.61 12.47 26.50
N ILE A 118 21.43 11.41 26.55
CA ILE A 118 21.65 10.63 27.79
C ILE A 118 22.18 11.51 28.94
N PHE A 119 22.89 12.58 28.60
CA PHE A 119 23.44 13.54 29.57
C PHE A 119 22.40 14.59 30.01
N PHE A 120 21.18 14.57 29.48
CA PHE A 120 20.11 15.53 29.78
C PHE A 120 18.88 14.77 30.32
N PRO A 121 18.70 14.66 31.65
CA PRO A 121 17.70 13.77 32.25
C PRO A 121 16.25 14.04 31.87
N ALA A 122 15.94 15.28 31.47
CA ALA A 122 14.61 15.66 31.01
C ALA A 122 14.25 15.06 29.63
N ARG A 123 15.21 14.47 28.91
CA ARG A 123 15.03 13.89 27.58
C ARG A 123 14.84 12.38 27.65
N THR A 124 13.90 11.89 26.85
CA THR A 124 13.65 10.47 26.65
C THR A 124 14.45 9.98 25.46
N VAL A 125 15.26 8.93 25.67
CA VAL A 125 16.10 8.33 24.63
C VAL A 125 15.48 7.00 24.21
N SER A 126 15.26 6.79 22.91
CA SER A 126 14.56 5.60 22.42
C SER A 126 15.04 5.11 21.05
N ARG A 127 14.84 3.81 20.79
CA ARG A 127 15.09 3.27 19.43
C ARG A 127 14.10 3.81 18.40
N ASN A 128 12.90 4.22 18.84
CA ASN A 128 11.87 4.76 17.98
C ASN A 128 12.33 6.05 17.32
N ASP A 129 12.94 6.94 18.11
CA ASP A 129 13.36 8.27 17.66
C ASP A 129 14.49 8.18 16.64
N VAL A 130 15.53 7.38 16.90
CA VAL A 130 16.60 7.12 15.92
C VAL A 130 16.04 6.63 14.58
N ILE A 131 15.05 5.73 14.62
CA ILE A 131 14.39 5.22 13.42
C ILE A 131 13.60 6.33 12.71
N ALA A 132 12.85 7.14 13.45
CA ALA A 132 12.11 8.28 12.90
C ALA A 132 13.05 9.27 12.21
N GLU A 133 14.13 9.66 12.86
CA GLU A 133 15.14 10.60 12.36
C GLU A 133 15.83 10.08 11.10
N TRP A 134 16.12 8.76 11.05
CA TRP A 134 16.65 8.11 9.84
C TRP A 134 15.65 8.13 8.69
N ILE A 135 14.38 7.80 8.94
CA ILE A 135 13.30 7.85 7.95
C ILE A 135 13.16 9.29 7.42
N GLY A 136 13.11 10.27 8.32
CA GLY A 136 13.07 11.70 8.01
C GLY A 136 14.21 12.14 7.11
N SER A 137 15.44 11.79 7.50
CA SER A 137 16.65 12.09 6.74
C SER A 137 16.62 11.52 5.32
N VAL A 138 16.22 10.25 5.18
CA VAL A 138 16.09 9.59 3.88
C VAL A 138 15.02 10.27 3.02
N LEU A 139 13.87 10.60 3.60
CA LEU A 139 12.80 11.34 2.93
C LEU A 139 13.31 12.70 2.44
N GLY A 140 14.06 13.42 3.27
CA GLY A 140 14.74 14.66 2.91
C GLY A 140 15.67 14.53 1.71
N ILE A 141 16.58 13.56 1.75
CA ILE A 141 17.54 13.25 0.68
C ILE A 141 16.81 13.01 -0.65
N VAL A 142 15.72 12.28 -0.59
CA VAL A 142 14.88 11.98 -1.76
C VAL A 142 14.25 13.24 -2.32
N LEU A 143 13.61 14.03 -1.46
CA LEU A 143 12.96 15.26 -1.86
C LEU A 143 13.99 16.18 -2.55
N ALA A 144 15.23 16.20 -2.08
CA ALA A 144 16.31 16.94 -2.71
C ALA A 144 16.67 16.42 -4.12
N ILE A 145 16.61 15.11 -4.38
CA ILE A 145 16.89 14.58 -5.73
C ILE A 145 15.93 15.16 -6.79
N TYR A 146 14.68 15.45 -6.43
CA TYR A 146 13.68 16.00 -7.35
C TYR A 146 13.59 17.52 -7.30
N TRP A 147 13.67 18.09 -6.10
CA TRP A 147 13.31 19.48 -5.85
C TRP A 147 14.49 20.35 -5.40
N ALA A 148 15.71 19.82 -5.23
CA ALA A 148 16.86 20.67 -4.91
C ALA A 148 17.13 21.71 -6.00
N ASP A 149 16.89 21.39 -7.28
CA ASP A 149 17.07 22.38 -8.35
C ASP A 149 16.00 23.47 -8.31
N TRP A 150 14.76 23.13 -7.96
CA TRP A 150 13.69 24.11 -7.72
C TRP A 150 14.02 24.96 -6.48
N PHE A 151 14.50 24.34 -5.40
CA PHE A 151 14.85 25.00 -4.15
C PHE A 151 16.06 25.93 -4.28
N ARG A 152 17.10 25.50 -5.01
CA ARG A 152 18.24 26.36 -5.35
C ARG A 152 17.81 27.55 -6.22
N ARG A 153 16.85 27.37 -7.14
CA ARG A 153 16.26 28.49 -7.90
C ARG A 153 15.44 29.40 -7.00
N LEU A 154 14.64 28.86 -6.08
CA LEU A 154 13.92 29.63 -5.06
C LEU A 154 14.91 30.50 -4.25
N LEU A 155 15.97 29.91 -3.70
CA LEU A 155 17.01 30.64 -2.97
C LEU A 155 17.71 31.68 -3.85
N ALA A 156 18.06 31.34 -5.10
CA ALA A 156 18.65 32.28 -6.04
C ALA A 156 17.69 33.41 -6.45
N THR A 157 16.38 33.17 -6.39
CA THR A 157 15.39 34.23 -6.63
C THR A 157 15.27 35.17 -5.43
N LEU A 158 15.60 34.77 -4.20
CA LEU A 158 15.57 35.69 -3.06
C LEU A 158 16.55 36.86 -3.19
N SER A 159 17.55 36.76 -4.06
CA SER A 159 18.49 37.82 -4.47
C SER A 159 18.30 38.32 -5.91
N GLY A 160 17.30 37.82 -6.65
CA GLY A 160 17.06 38.09 -8.07
C GLY A 160 15.75 38.85 -8.41
N LYS A 161 15.31 38.75 -9.67
CA LYS A 161 14.15 39.51 -10.22
C LYS A 161 12.85 39.30 -9.42
N LEU A 162 12.26 40.41 -8.97
CA LEU A 162 11.07 40.52 -8.10
C LEU A 162 9.90 39.61 -8.50
N ASP A 163 9.52 39.60 -9.79
CA ASP A 163 8.39 38.78 -10.24
C ASP A 163 8.62 37.28 -10.10
N GLN A 164 9.85 36.77 -10.20
CA GLN A 164 10.08 35.34 -10.05
C GLN A 164 10.11 34.91 -8.58
N VAL A 165 10.54 35.80 -7.69
CA VAL A 165 10.58 35.58 -6.23
C VAL A 165 9.19 35.26 -5.70
N VAL A 166 8.21 36.10 -6.03
CA VAL A 166 6.84 35.95 -5.51
C VAL A 166 6.21 34.61 -5.92
N ALA A 167 6.44 34.13 -7.15
CA ALA A 167 5.86 32.84 -7.59
C ALA A 167 6.44 31.65 -6.82
N TYR A 168 7.76 31.58 -6.69
CA TYR A 168 8.41 30.45 -6.04
C TYR A 168 8.17 30.47 -4.52
N THR A 169 8.18 31.64 -3.89
CA THR A 169 7.88 31.78 -2.46
C THR A 169 6.43 31.38 -2.15
N LEU A 170 5.46 31.77 -2.99
CA LEU A 170 4.06 31.37 -2.81
C LEU A 170 3.83 29.86 -3.04
N GLN A 171 4.58 29.23 -3.96
CA GLN A 171 4.57 27.77 -4.13
C GLN A 171 5.12 27.07 -2.88
N GLY A 172 6.23 27.56 -2.32
CA GLY A 172 6.79 27.06 -1.06
C GLY A 172 5.81 27.21 0.10
N TYR A 173 5.18 28.39 0.22
CA TYR A 173 4.14 28.65 1.22
C TYR A 173 2.98 27.67 1.11
N ALA A 174 2.47 27.40 -0.10
CA ALA A 174 1.37 26.46 -0.29
C ALA A 174 1.72 25.03 0.17
N ALA A 175 2.97 24.60 -0.05
CA ALA A 175 3.45 23.32 0.46
C ALA A 175 3.56 23.31 1.99
N CYS A 176 4.12 24.37 2.59
CA CYS A 176 4.21 24.52 4.05
C CYS A 176 2.82 24.57 4.71
N TYR A 177 1.86 25.26 4.09
CA TYR A 177 0.49 25.35 4.58
C TYR A 177 -0.20 23.99 4.64
N LEU A 178 -0.04 23.17 3.60
CA LEU A 178 -0.57 21.79 3.59
C LEU A 178 0.10 20.92 4.66
N ALA A 179 1.43 20.99 4.79
CA ALA A 179 2.14 20.26 5.83
C ALA A 179 1.70 20.67 7.24
N PHE A 180 1.55 21.98 7.47
CA PHE A 180 1.03 22.54 8.72
C PHE A 180 -0.41 22.09 9.02
N SER A 181 -1.27 22.04 8.00
CA SER A 181 -2.69 21.68 8.16
C SER A 181 -2.90 20.24 8.65
N PHE A 182 -1.91 19.36 8.47
CA PHE A 182 -2.00 17.94 8.85
C PHE A 182 -1.13 17.57 10.05
N PHE A 183 -0.34 18.52 10.57
CA PHE A 183 0.49 18.32 11.76
C PHE A 183 -0.38 18.15 13.02
N PRO A 184 -0.13 17.19 13.92
CA PRO A 184 1.10 16.36 14.06
C PRO A 184 1.06 15.00 13.36
N TYR A 185 0.13 14.77 12.43
CA TYR A 185 -0.02 13.52 11.66
C TYR A 185 -0.41 12.28 12.49
N ASP A 186 -1.11 12.48 13.61
CA ASP A 186 -1.70 11.45 14.46
C ASP A 186 -3.00 10.88 13.87
N PHE A 187 -2.89 10.22 12.71
CA PHE A 187 -4.05 9.64 12.01
C PHE A 187 -4.75 8.55 12.83
N LEU A 188 -6.08 8.44 12.68
CA LEU A 188 -6.91 7.39 13.29
C LEU A 188 -6.58 6.02 12.69
N LEU A 189 -6.26 5.02 13.52
CA LEU A 189 -5.84 3.68 13.08
C LEU A 189 -6.78 2.54 13.54
N SER A 190 -7.71 2.80 14.46
CA SER A 190 -8.65 1.80 14.98
C SER A 190 -10.10 2.26 14.93
N ALA A 191 -11.04 1.30 14.97
CA ALA A 191 -12.46 1.60 15.07
C ALA A 191 -12.81 2.28 16.40
N THR A 192 -12.10 1.96 17.49
CA THR A 192 -12.30 2.63 18.79
C THR A 192 -11.91 4.11 18.74
N GLU A 193 -10.76 4.44 18.15
CA GLU A 193 -10.32 5.83 17.96
C GLU A 193 -11.31 6.61 17.06
N LEU A 194 -11.92 5.95 16.06
CA LEU A 194 -12.96 6.57 15.22
C LEU A 194 -14.26 6.81 16.00
N THR A 195 -14.69 5.88 16.85
CA THR A 195 -15.85 6.09 17.71
C THR A 195 -15.61 7.23 18.71
N GLU A 196 -14.45 7.28 19.35
CA GLU A 196 -14.04 8.39 20.21
C GLU A 196 -14.05 9.72 19.46
N LYS A 197 -13.57 9.73 18.21
CA LYS A 197 -13.63 10.93 17.35
C LYS A 197 -15.07 11.36 17.05
N LEU A 198 -15.96 10.41 16.75
CA LEU A 198 -17.37 10.68 16.46
C LEU A 198 -18.12 11.23 17.67
N GLU A 199 -17.77 10.77 18.88
CA GLU A 199 -18.35 11.23 20.15
C GLU A 199 -17.72 12.54 20.67
N SER A 200 -16.58 12.96 20.12
CA SER A 200 -15.87 14.18 20.53
C SER A 200 -16.48 15.48 19.97
N ASP A 201 -16.26 16.58 20.70
CA ASP A 201 -16.58 17.95 20.25
C ASP A 201 -15.57 18.53 19.23
N ALA A 202 -14.65 17.69 18.72
CA ALA A 202 -13.58 18.10 17.82
C ALA A 202 -14.03 18.24 16.35
N TRP A 203 -15.28 17.95 16.04
CA TRP A 203 -15.82 18.18 14.71
C TRP A 203 -17.26 18.70 14.74
N GLY A 204 -17.72 19.27 13.63
CA GLY A 204 -19.10 19.70 13.49
C GLY A 204 -19.47 20.11 12.06
N TRP A 205 -20.75 19.98 11.70
CA TRP A 205 -21.23 20.31 10.35
C TRP A 205 -20.99 21.76 9.95
N PHE A 206 -21.07 22.69 10.90
CA PHE A 206 -20.77 24.10 10.66
C PHE A 206 -19.66 24.60 11.58
N LEU A 207 -19.83 24.53 12.90
CA LEU A 207 -18.81 24.82 13.90
C LEU A 207 -18.60 23.59 14.78
N ALA A 208 -17.35 23.29 15.12
CA ALA A 208 -17.01 22.29 16.12
C ALA A 208 -17.21 22.86 17.54
N GLY A 209 -17.63 22.03 18.49
CA GLY A 209 -17.89 22.46 19.88
C GLY A 209 -16.68 23.14 20.52
N MET A 210 -15.49 22.53 20.39
CA MET A 210 -14.23 23.08 20.92
C MET A 210 -13.85 24.45 20.34
N SER A 211 -14.34 24.80 19.14
CA SER A 211 -14.07 26.12 18.55
C SER A 211 -14.81 27.26 19.24
N THR A 212 -15.83 26.97 20.06
CA THR A 212 -16.72 27.99 20.66
C THR A 212 -16.44 28.28 22.14
N GLU A 213 -15.59 27.49 22.80
CA GLU A 213 -15.35 27.56 24.25
C GLU A 213 -14.71 28.87 24.74
N ARG A 214 -13.84 29.49 23.93
CA ARG A 214 -13.08 30.70 24.31
C ARG A 214 -13.78 32.01 23.93
N GLY A 215 -15.09 31.96 23.69
CA GLY A 215 -15.90 33.13 23.36
C GLY A 215 -15.79 33.62 21.91
N VAL A 216 -16.63 34.60 21.58
CA VAL A 216 -16.86 35.06 20.19
C VAL A 216 -15.64 35.77 19.59
N VAL A 217 -14.88 36.51 20.40
CA VAL A 217 -13.72 37.28 19.92
C VAL A 217 -12.60 36.36 19.44
N VAL A 218 -12.29 35.31 20.21
CA VAL A 218 -11.27 34.32 19.85
C VAL A 218 -11.68 33.50 18.64
N LEU A 219 -12.97 33.13 18.55
CA LEU A 219 -13.52 32.46 17.37
C LEU A 219 -13.39 33.33 16.11
N ALA A 220 -13.77 34.60 16.19
CA ALA A 220 -13.65 35.54 15.07
C ALA A 220 -12.18 35.71 14.64
N ALA A 221 -11.25 35.81 15.60
CA ALA A 221 -9.82 35.88 15.32
C ALA A 221 -9.30 34.60 14.62
N LYS A 222 -9.74 33.41 15.06
CA LYS A 222 -9.39 32.11 14.43
C LYS A 222 -9.87 32.04 12.98
N LEU A 223 -11.14 32.37 12.73
CA LEU A 223 -11.71 32.35 11.37
C LEU A 223 -11.03 33.39 10.47
N LEU A 224 -10.70 34.57 11.00
CA LEU A 224 -9.94 35.58 10.25
C LEU A 224 -8.51 35.10 9.94
N ALA A 225 -7.84 34.45 10.89
CA ALA A 225 -6.52 33.88 10.68
C ALA A 225 -6.52 32.82 9.57
N GLU A 226 -7.55 31.98 9.49
CA GLU A 226 -7.73 31.03 8.38
C GLU A 226 -7.87 31.74 7.03
N ILE A 227 -8.69 32.79 6.94
CA ILE A 227 -8.83 33.59 5.70
C ILE A 227 -7.47 34.16 5.29
N LEU A 228 -6.74 34.77 6.23
CA LEU A 228 -5.43 35.37 5.99
C LEU A 228 -4.40 34.33 5.55
N ALA A 229 -4.41 33.13 6.15
CA ALA A 229 -3.51 32.04 5.79
C ALA A 229 -3.73 31.52 4.35
N LEU A 230 -4.93 31.64 3.79
CA LEU A 230 -5.19 31.22 2.40
C LEU A 230 -5.00 32.32 1.36
N MET A 231 -4.88 33.59 1.76
CA MET A 231 -4.64 34.70 0.82
C MET A 231 -3.39 34.48 -0.06
N PRO A 232 -2.25 33.97 0.43
CA PRO A 232 -1.08 33.69 -0.40
C PRO A 232 -1.37 32.68 -1.54
N ILE A 233 -2.21 31.67 -1.30
CA ILE A 233 -2.61 30.72 -2.35
C ILE A 233 -3.52 31.41 -3.38
N GLY A 234 -4.38 32.33 -2.93
CA GLY A 234 -5.16 33.21 -3.80
C GLY A 234 -4.30 34.13 -4.68
N LEU A 235 -3.21 34.69 -4.14
CA LEU A 235 -2.24 35.49 -4.92
C LEU A 235 -1.61 34.67 -6.05
N LEU A 236 -1.25 33.41 -5.76
CA LEU A 236 -0.70 32.48 -6.76
C LEU A 236 -1.71 32.18 -7.88
N LEU A 237 -2.99 31.99 -7.53
CA LEU A 237 -4.07 31.79 -8.49
C LEU A 237 -4.29 33.03 -9.35
N GLY A 238 -4.39 34.21 -8.73
CA GLY A 238 -4.62 35.47 -9.43
C GLY A 238 -3.56 35.73 -10.50
N ARG A 239 -2.29 35.50 -10.17
CA ARG A 239 -1.18 35.57 -11.11
C ARG A 239 -1.28 34.57 -12.25
N ARG A 240 -1.62 33.31 -11.95
CA ARG A 240 -1.77 32.26 -12.95
C ARG A 240 -2.90 32.58 -13.93
N ASN A 241 -4.00 33.14 -13.42
CA ASN A 241 -5.14 33.53 -14.24
C ASN A 241 -4.76 34.71 -15.15
N GLU A 242 -4.10 35.74 -14.61
CA GLU A 242 -3.59 36.88 -15.38
C GLU A 242 -2.64 36.43 -16.50
N SER A 243 -1.68 35.53 -16.20
CA SER A 243 -0.74 35.02 -17.21
C SER A 243 -1.39 34.16 -18.30
N ARG A 244 -2.58 33.59 -18.01
CA ARG A 244 -3.39 32.81 -18.96
C ARG A 244 -4.52 33.63 -19.59
N ARG A 245 -4.59 34.94 -19.33
CA ARG A 245 -5.67 35.85 -19.80
C ARG A 245 -7.07 35.43 -19.36
N ILE A 246 -7.19 34.81 -18.19
CA ILE A 246 -8.45 34.47 -17.51
C ILE A 246 -8.72 35.56 -16.46
N PRO A 247 -9.99 35.91 -16.14
CA PRO A 247 -10.28 36.83 -15.05
C PRO A 247 -9.56 36.44 -13.75
N VAL A 248 -8.88 37.39 -13.11
CA VAL A 248 -7.96 37.14 -11.97
C VAL A 248 -8.63 36.34 -10.85
N THR A 249 -9.88 36.65 -10.53
CA THR A 249 -10.67 36.03 -9.45
C THR A 249 -11.39 34.75 -9.88
N SER A 250 -11.31 34.34 -11.15
CA SER A 250 -12.00 33.17 -11.67
C SER A 250 -11.57 31.91 -10.90
N ASN A 251 -12.56 31.08 -10.55
CA ASN A 251 -12.38 29.83 -9.80
C ASN A 251 -11.82 29.97 -8.38
N GLY A 252 -11.63 31.19 -7.85
CA GLY A 252 -11.07 31.39 -6.51
C GLY A 252 -11.90 30.73 -5.41
N TRP A 253 -13.22 30.98 -5.40
CA TRP A 253 -14.16 30.33 -4.48
C TRP A 253 -14.17 28.81 -4.62
N LEU A 254 -14.31 28.30 -5.84
CA LEU A 254 -14.38 26.86 -6.10
C LEU A 254 -13.10 26.14 -5.68
N LEU A 255 -11.93 26.66 -6.06
CA LEU A 255 -10.65 26.05 -5.70
C LEU A 255 -10.37 26.12 -4.20
N GLY A 256 -10.71 27.23 -3.55
CA GLY A 256 -10.57 27.35 -2.10
C GLY A 256 -11.55 26.43 -1.34
N ALA A 257 -12.77 26.25 -1.84
CA ALA A 257 -13.72 25.28 -1.29
C ALA A 257 -13.25 23.84 -1.52
N LEU A 258 -12.81 23.46 -2.72
CA LEU A 258 -12.28 22.11 -2.97
C LEU A 258 -11.04 21.80 -2.11
N LEU A 259 -10.16 22.79 -1.94
CA LEU A 259 -9.01 22.68 -1.05
C LEU A 259 -9.44 22.54 0.42
N GLY A 260 -10.42 23.34 0.85
CA GLY A 260 -10.99 23.25 2.19
C GLY A 260 -11.62 21.89 2.45
N LEU A 261 -12.44 21.38 1.52
CA LEU A 261 -13.06 20.06 1.64
C LEU A 261 -12.00 18.96 1.79
N PHE A 262 -10.93 19.03 1.00
CA PHE A 262 -9.81 18.10 1.11
C PHE A 262 -9.15 18.18 2.49
N ILE A 263 -8.83 19.39 2.97
CA ILE A 263 -8.17 19.57 4.28
C ILE A 263 -9.07 19.10 5.43
N GLU A 264 -10.35 19.49 5.43
CA GLU A 264 -11.32 19.12 6.46
C GLU A 264 -11.55 17.60 6.51
N THR A 265 -11.62 16.96 5.34
CA THR A 265 -11.75 15.50 5.27
C THR A 265 -10.54 14.82 5.90
N VAL A 266 -9.32 15.30 5.60
CA VAL A 266 -8.11 14.73 6.19
C VAL A 266 -8.04 15.04 7.70
N GLN A 267 -8.36 16.26 8.13
CA GLN A 267 -8.35 16.65 9.55
C GLN A 267 -9.36 15.87 10.39
N PHE A 268 -10.49 15.44 9.81
CA PHE A 268 -11.42 14.54 10.51
C PHE A 268 -10.76 13.21 10.89
N PHE A 269 -9.89 12.68 10.04
CA PHE A 269 -9.12 11.45 10.30
C PHE A 269 -7.82 11.68 11.07
N VAL A 270 -7.57 12.90 11.56
CA VAL A 270 -6.46 13.22 12.47
C VAL A 270 -7.05 13.31 13.88
N TYR A 271 -6.49 12.55 14.83
CA TYR A 271 -7.05 12.42 16.18
C TYR A 271 -7.17 13.80 16.86
N SER A 272 -6.09 14.58 16.86
CA SER A 272 -6.05 15.97 17.34
C SER A 272 -6.62 17.04 16.38
N GLY A 273 -7.04 16.65 15.17
CA GLY A 273 -7.52 17.58 14.14
C GLY A 273 -8.90 18.15 14.45
N ILE A 274 -9.16 19.42 14.13
CA ILE A 274 -10.49 20.04 14.27
C ILE A 274 -11.14 20.14 12.90
N ALA A 275 -12.27 19.49 12.70
CA ALA A 275 -12.97 19.49 11.41
C ALA A 275 -14.31 20.26 11.47
N GLN A 276 -14.47 21.33 10.70
CA GLN A 276 -15.69 22.16 10.72
C GLN A 276 -16.05 22.76 9.36
N GLY A 277 -17.36 22.81 9.05
CA GLY A 277 -17.86 23.35 7.78
C GLY A 277 -17.57 24.85 7.56
N ALA A 278 -17.47 25.65 8.63
CA ALA A 278 -17.12 27.07 8.54
C ALA A 278 -15.74 27.27 7.89
N SER A 279 -14.81 26.34 8.12
CA SER A 279 -13.47 26.38 7.55
C SER A 279 -13.46 26.18 6.02
N LEU A 280 -14.54 25.64 5.43
CA LEU A 280 -14.72 25.58 3.98
C LEU A 280 -14.91 26.99 3.40
N LEU A 281 -15.72 27.80 4.11
CA LEU A 281 -16.05 29.17 3.70
C LEU A 281 -14.88 30.12 3.94
N THR A 282 -14.21 30.04 5.08
CA THR A 282 -13.04 30.87 5.39
C THR A 282 -11.89 30.62 4.40
N ARG A 283 -11.61 29.36 4.05
CA ARG A 283 -10.58 29.03 3.06
C ARG A 283 -10.96 29.46 1.65
N ALA A 284 -12.23 29.30 1.26
CA ALA A 284 -12.73 29.81 -0.02
C ALA A 284 -12.63 31.34 -0.11
N ALA A 285 -13.01 32.04 0.96
CA ALA A 285 -12.86 33.47 1.08
C ALA A 285 -11.39 33.91 1.04
N GLY A 286 -10.49 33.21 1.73
CA GLY A 286 -9.06 33.50 1.72
C GLY A 286 -8.44 33.41 0.33
N VAL A 287 -8.72 32.33 -0.41
CA VAL A 287 -8.26 32.18 -1.81
C VAL A 287 -8.87 33.26 -2.72
N TYR A 288 -10.15 33.59 -2.55
CA TYR A 288 -10.80 34.65 -3.32
C TYR A 288 -10.20 36.03 -3.02
N PHE A 289 -10.09 36.43 -1.76
CA PHE A 289 -9.53 37.72 -1.36
C PHE A 289 -8.05 37.84 -1.71
N GLY A 290 -7.29 36.74 -1.68
CA GLY A 290 -5.93 36.71 -2.21
C GLY A 290 -5.89 37.02 -3.71
N ALA A 291 -6.82 36.48 -4.51
CA ALA A 291 -6.89 36.80 -5.94
C ALA A 291 -7.33 38.26 -6.19
N VAL A 292 -8.24 38.80 -5.35
CA VAL A 292 -8.61 40.22 -5.38
C VAL A 292 -7.39 41.11 -5.04
N LEU A 293 -6.63 40.74 -4.01
CA LEU A 293 -5.40 41.46 -3.63
C LEU A 293 -4.38 41.47 -4.76
N TRP A 294 -4.25 40.38 -5.52
CA TRP A 294 -3.42 40.36 -6.72
C TRP A 294 -3.92 41.34 -7.79
N ARG A 295 -5.24 41.46 -7.98
CA ARG A 295 -5.83 42.42 -8.94
C ARG A 295 -5.58 43.87 -8.54
N GLU A 296 -5.72 44.19 -7.25
CA GLU A 296 -5.60 45.56 -6.73
C GLU A 296 -4.16 45.95 -6.36
N ARG A 297 -3.16 45.09 -6.60
CA ARG A 297 -1.76 45.27 -6.18
C ARG A 297 -1.14 46.61 -6.62
N GLY A 298 -1.53 47.12 -7.80
CA GLY A 298 -1.06 48.41 -8.29
C GLY A 298 -1.52 49.60 -7.44
N ARG A 299 -2.76 49.57 -6.95
CA ARG A 299 -3.34 50.61 -6.08
C ARG A 299 -2.79 50.55 -4.65
N LEU A 300 -2.25 49.39 -4.24
CA LEU A 300 -1.64 49.22 -2.92
C LEU A 300 -0.40 50.11 -2.72
N GLY A 301 0.35 50.38 -3.79
CA GLY A 301 1.50 51.29 -3.76
C GLY A 301 1.09 52.74 -3.54
N ASP A 302 -0.02 53.16 -4.16
CA ASP A 302 -0.53 54.53 -4.05
C ASP A 302 -1.00 54.87 -2.62
N LEU A 303 -1.39 53.86 -1.82
CA LEU A 303 -1.78 54.04 -0.42
C LEU A 303 -0.65 54.57 0.48
N ARG A 304 0.63 54.38 0.12
CA ARG A 304 1.77 54.97 0.85
C ARG A 304 1.77 56.50 0.80
N HIS A 305 1.21 57.07 -0.25
CA HIS A 305 1.25 58.52 -0.51
C HIS A 305 -0.10 59.21 -0.23
N SER A 306 -1.13 58.45 0.18
CA SER A 306 -2.46 58.99 0.47
C SER A 306 -2.57 59.59 1.87
N THR A 307 -3.13 60.80 1.96
CA THR A 307 -3.44 61.49 3.23
C THR A 307 -4.56 60.81 4.02
N ALA A 308 -5.43 60.04 3.35
CA ALA A 308 -6.49 59.25 3.99
C ALA A 308 -5.94 58.07 4.82
N THR A 309 -4.78 57.53 4.43
CA THR A 309 -4.09 56.44 5.12
C THR A 309 -3.81 56.81 6.59
N GLY A 310 -3.46 58.06 6.89
CA GLY A 310 -3.19 58.51 8.26
C GLY A 310 -4.39 58.47 9.22
N ARG A 311 -5.64 58.55 8.73
CA ARG A 311 -6.86 58.41 9.56
C ARG A 311 -7.21 56.95 9.78
N ILE A 312 -7.19 56.15 8.71
CA ILE A 312 -7.46 54.71 8.76
C ILE A 312 -6.46 54.01 9.67
N LEU A 313 -5.18 54.40 9.61
CA LEU A 313 -4.13 53.82 10.44
C LEU A 313 -4.29 54.16 11.93
N ARG A 314 -4.79 55.36 12.26
CA ARG A 314 -5.08 55.73 13.66
C ARG A 314 -6.24 54.92 14.22
N LEU A 315 -7.30 54.75 13.43
CA LEU A 315 -8.42 53.88 13.80
C LEU A 315 -7.96 52.42 13.94
N PHE A 316 -7.10 51.95 13.04
CA PHE A 316 -6.50 50.62 13.12
C PHE A 316 -5.71 50.42 14.41
N VAL A 317 -4.83 51.35 14.78
CA VAL A 317 -4.05 51.25 16.04
C VAL A 317 -4.97 51.32 17.27
N LEU A 318 -5.99 52.18 17.25
CA LEU A 318 -6.98 52.31 18.34
C LEU A 318 -7.76 51.00 18.57
N LEU A 319 -8.03 50.24 17.52
CA LEU A 319 -8.73 48.94 17.61
C LEU A 319 -7.77 47.77 17.85
N TYR A 320 -6.56 47.84 17.30
CA TYR A 320 -5.55 46.77 17.37
C TYR A 320 -4.99 46.59 18.79
N LEU A 321 -4.65 47.67 19.50
CA LEU A 321 -4.06 47.54 20.85
C LEU A 321 -5.01 46.88 21.87
N PRO A 322 -6.30 47.26 21.96
CA PRO A 322 -7.27 46.56 22.81
C PRO A 322 -7.50 45.11 22.36
N ALA A 323 -7.54 44.84 21.05
CA ALA A 323 -7.68 43.48 20.53
C ALA A 323 -6.46 42.61 20.88
N LEU A 324 -5.25 43.15 20.77
CA LEU A 324 -4.01 42.47 21.15
C LEU A 324 -3.99 42.15 22.65
N ALA A 325 -4.43 43.08 23.49
CA ALA A 325 -4.58 42.85 24.93
C ALA A 325 -5.64 41.79 25.23
N ALA A 326 -6.81 41.85 24.58
CA ALA A 326 -7.90 40.89 24.75
C ALA A 326 -7.48 39.46 24.40
N VAL A 327 -6.83 39.26 23.25
CA VAL A 327 -6.37 37.92 22.80
C VAL A 327 -5.29 37.34 23.73
N ASN A 328 -4.55 38.19 24.45
CA ASN A 328 -3.57 37.77 25.46
C ASN A 328 -4.18 37.63 26.87
N GLY A 329 -5.51 37.65 27.00
CA GLY A 329 -6.21 37.32 28.25
C GLY A 329 -6.31 38.45 29.27
N TRP A 330 -6.06 39.71 28.89
CA TRP A 330 -6.16 40.86 29.82
C TRP A 330 -7.54 41.03 30.45
N PHE A 331 -8.61 40.65 29.75
CA PHE A 331 -9.98 40.79 30.23
C PHE A 331 -10.55 39.49 30.83
N ASP A 332 -9.81 38.38 30.70
CA ASP A 332 -10.24 37.05 31.15
C ASP A 332 -9.56 36.64 32.47
N HIS A 333 -8.46 37.29 32.85
CA HIS A 333 -7.65 36.94 34.02
C HIS A 333 -7.61 38.07 35.06
N ALA A 334 -7.60 37.70 36.34
CA ALA A 334 -7.55 38.65 37.45
C ALA A 334 -6.12 39.15 37.70
N TRP A 335 -6.01 40.41 38.15
CA TRP A 335 -4.75 40.97 38.61
C TRP A 335 -4.40 40.43 39.99
N HIS A 336 -3.18 39.89 40.17
CA HIS A 336 -2.80 39.11 41.36
C HIS A 336 -1.71 39.77 42.24
N GLY A 337 -1.39 41.05 41.99
CA GLY A 337 -0.52 41.85 42.86
C GLY A 337 0.97 41.87 42.48
N LEU A 338 1.72 42.78 43.11
CA LEU A 338 3.16 42.99 42.87
C LEU A 338 4.04 41.86 43.42
N ASP A 339 3.69 41.31 44.59
CA ASP A 339 4.48 40.26 45.23
C ASP A 339 4.45 38.96 44.42
N ALA A 340 3.29 38.60 43.89
CA ALA A 340 3.15 37.45 43.02
C ALA A 340 3.82 37.66 41.66
N ALA A 341 3.78 38.87 41.11
CA ALA A 341 4.52 39.20 39.89
C ALA A 341 6.05 39.08 40.05
N LYS A 342 6.58 39.45 41.23
CA LYS A 342 8.01 39.27 41.55
C LYS A 342 8.39 37.79 41.60
N LEU A 343 7.54 36.95 42.20
CA LEU A 343 7.73 35.50 42.20
C LEU A 343 7.69 34.92 40.78
N ALA A 344 6.68 35.29 39.99
CA ALA A 344 6.55 34.88 38.59
C ALA A 344 7.78 35.24 37.75
N LEU A 345 8.36 36.43 37.98
CA LEU A 345 9.59 36.85 37.30
C LEU A 345 10.79 35.96 37.69
N THR A 346 10.92 35.57 38.97
CA THR A 346 12.01 34.68 39.41
C THR A 346 11.89 33.26 38.85
N GLU A 347 10.67 32.81 38.57
CA GLU A 347 10.40 31.50 37.96
C GLU A 347 10.46 31.52 36.43
N THR A 348 10.49 32.72 35.82
CA THR A 348 10.52 32.89 34.36
C THR A 348 11.84 32.37 33.79
N ARG A 349 11.74 31.51 32.77
CA ARG A 349 12.89 30.93 32.07
C ARG A 349 13.12 31.68 30.77
N PHE A 350 14.30 32.29 30.66
CA PHE A 350 14.69 33.13 29.52
C PHE A 350 15.28 32.36 28.33
N LEU A 351 15.43 31.04 28.47
CA LEU A 351 15.97 30.21 27.40
C LEU A 351 14.97 30.16 26.23
N PRO A 352 15.36 30.50 24.99
CA PRO A 352 14.47 30.45 23.84
C PRO A 352 13.82 29.08 23.66
N PHE A 353 12.52 29.06 23.34
CA PHE A 353 11.72 27.84 23.16
C PHE A 353 11.61 26.92 24.39
N TYR A 354 12.03 27.36 25.59
CA TYR A 354 11.89 26.56 26.82
C TYR A 354 10.45 26.13 27.07
N TYR A 355 9.50 27.07 26.99
CA TYR A 355 8.08 26.76 27.21
C TYR A 355 7.47 25.94 26.08
N HIS A 356 7.95 26.10 24.85
CA HIS A 356 7.50 25.31 23.71
C HIS A 356 7.84 23.82 23.86
N TYR A 357 8.94 23.50 24.57
CA TYR A 357 9.33 22.11 24.89
C TYR A 357 8.37 21.41 25.86
N PHE A 358 7.85 22.13 26.86
CA PHE A 358 6.96 21.54 27.88
C PHE A 358 5.48 21.51 27.46
N THR A 359 5.21 21.65 26.18
CA THR A 359 3.87 21.56 25.60
C THR A 359 3.85 20.56 24.46
N THR A 360 2.67 20.07 24.08
CA THR A 360 2.53 19.24 22.87
C THR A 360 3.05 19.99 21.65
N GLU A 361 3.61 19.27 20.68
CA GLU A 361 4.22 19.83 19.47
C GLU A 361 3.23 20.68 18.68
N GLN A 362 1.96 20.24 18.63
CA GLN A 362 0.88 20.98 17.98
C GLN A 362 0.63 22.32 18.67
N ALA A 363 0.52 22.34 20.00
CA ALA A 363 0.33 23.57 20.76
C ALA A 363 1.51 24.54 20.60
N ALA A 364 2.74 24.03 20.63
CA ALA A 364 3.94 24.83 20.39
C ALA A 364 3.92 25.49 19.00
N LEU A 365 3.56 24.73 17.96
CA LEU A 365 3.51 25.25 16.58
C LEU A 365 2.36 26.25 16.38
N VAL A 366 1.18 25.98 16.96
CA VAL A 366 0.04 26.92 16.94
C VAL A 366 0.39 28.20 17.70
N SER A 367 1.08 28.10 18.84
CA SER A 367 1.57 29.25 19.61
C SER A 367 2.50 30.12 18.75
N LEU A 368 3.52 29.52 18.14
CA LEU A 368 4.46 30.20 17.24
C LEU A 368 3.74 30.99 16.14
N VAL A 369 2.80 30.34 15.43
CA VAL A 369 2.04 30.96 14.33
C VAL A 369 1.10 32.05 14.84
N SER A 370 0.43 31.82 15.97
CA SER A 370 -0.49 32.78 16.57
C SER A 370 0.25 34.05 16.98
N VAL A 371 1.39 33.93 17.66
CA VAL A 371 2.24 35.06 18.04
C VAL A 371 2.76 35.80 16.81
N ALA A 372 3.24 35.08 15.78
CA ALA A 372 3.66 35.72 14.53
C ALA A 372 2.54 36.52 13.87
N LEU A 373 1.31 35.98 13.83
CA LEU A 373 0.13 36.67 13.29
C LEU A 373 -0.29 37.87 14.14
N MET A 374 -0.20 37.78 15.47
CA MET A 374 -0.54 38.89 16.38
C MET A 374 0.31 40.12 16.09
N TYR A 375 1.61 39.96 15.86
CA TYR A 375 2.54 41.09 15.66
C TYR A 375 2.82 41.45 14.20
N ALA A 376 2.39 40.62 13.24
CA ALA A 376 2.47 40.90 11.80
C ALA A 376 1.93 42.28 11.37
N PRO A 377 0.81 42.79 11.93
CA PRO A 377 0.29 44.12 11.59
C PRO A 377 1.26 45.28 11.84
N ILE A 378 2.20 45.15 12.79
CA ILE A 378 3.22 46.18 13.04
C ILE A 378 4.16 46.31 11.84
N GLY A 379 4.47 45.20 11.16
CA GLY A 379 5.22 45.20 9.90
C GLY A 379 4.48 45.92 8.77
N VAL A 380 3.17 45.70 8.65
CA VAL A 380 2.29 46.39 7.69
C VAL A 380 2.25 47.89 7.97
N LEU A 381 2.09 48.28 9.24
CA LEU A 381 2.07 49.66 9.72
C LEU A 381 3.36 50.40 9.34
N ALA A 382 4.51 49.81 9.68
CA ALA A 382 5.82 50.38 9.38
C ALA A 382 6.03 50.53 7.88
N TRP A 383 5.59 49.54 7.09
CA TRP A 383 5.67 49.60 5.63
C TRP A 383 4.79 50.72 5.02
N LEU A 384 3.55 50.86 5.49
CA LEU A 384 2.61 51.92 5.06
C LEU A 384 3.10 53.33 5.43
N ARG A 385 3.76 53.48 6.58
CA ARG A 385 4.34 54.75 7.05
C ARG A 385 5.74 55.04 6.49
N CYS A 386 6.26 54.18 5.63
CA CYS A 386 7.62 54.27 5.09
C CYS A 386 8.71 54.32 6.20
N TRP A 387 8.45 53.70 7.35
CA TRP A 387 9.45 53.52 8.39
C TRP A 387 10.48 52.45 8.00
N SER A 388 11.65 52.49 8.62
CA SER A 388 12.70 51.49 8.33
C SER A 388 12.30 50.09 8.82
N PRO A 389 12.84 49.00 8.23
CA PRO A 389 12.62 47.65 8.74
C PRO A 389 13.06 47.50 10.21
N ALA A 390 14.10 48.22 10.61
CA ALA A 390 14.56 48.25 12.00
C ALA A 390 13.51 48.86 12.94
N ALA A 391 12.80 49.91 12.51
CA ALA A 391 11.71 50.48 13.29
C ALA A 391 10.56 49.48 13.47
N ALA A 392 10.24 48.69 12.44
CA ALA A 392 9.23 47.61 12.55
C ALA A 392 9.63 46.57 13.62
N VAL A 393 10.89 46.14 13.62
CA VAL A 393 11.46 45.21 14.61
C VAL A 393 11.35 45.78 16.02
N TRP A 394 11.88 46.98 16.24
CA TRP A 394 11.89 47.59 17.58
C TRP A 394 10.48 47.84 18.12
N LEU A 395 9.55 48.31 17.28
CA LEU A 395 8.16 48.51 17.69
C LEU A 395 7.47 47.19 18.06
N ALA A 396 7.72 46.12 17.29
CA ALA A 396 7.17 44.81 17.60
C ALA A 396 7.77 44.22 18.89
N MET A 397 9.08 44.38 19.09
CA MET A 397 9.75 43.97 20.32
C MET A 397 9.21 44.73 21.54
N LEU A 398 9.02 46.05 21.44
CA LEU A 398 8.48 46.86 22.53
C LEU A 398 7.03 46.48 22.85
N ALA A 399 6.19 46.27 21.83
CA ALA A 399 4.81 45.83 22.02
C ALA A 399 4.76 44.44 22.66
N ALA A 400 5.55 43.49 22.16
CA ALA A 400 5.62 42.14 22.70
C ALA A 400 6.19 42.12 24.12
N LEU A 401 7.24 42.89 24.39
CA LEU A 401 7.80 43.03 25.73
C LEU A 401 6.78 43.60 26.71
N GLY A 402 5.98 44.60 26.30
CA GLY A 402 4.89 45.14 27.10
C GLY A 402 3.81 44.09 27.43
N ILE A 403 3.39 43.32 26.43
CA ILE A 403 2.40 42.24 26.62
C ILE A 403 2.98 41.12 27.50
N GLU A 404 4.18 40.60 27.22
CA GLU A 404 4.79 39.55 28.02
C GLU A 404 5.09 40.00 29.46
N SER A 405 5.53 41.24 29.67
CA SER A 405 5.69 41.79 31.03
C SER A 405 4.36 41.90 31.77
N SER A 406 3.27 42.20 31.06
CA SER A 406 1.95 42.29 31.69
C SER A 406 1.42 40.94 32.18
N LYS A 407 1.82 39.82 31.55
CA LYS A 407 1.42 38.47 31.98
C LYS A 407 1.96 38.12 33.36
N LEU A 408 3.08 38.72 33.78
CA LEU A 408 3.58 38.60 35.16
C LEU A 408 2.58 39.09 36.20
N PHE A 409 1.60 39.91 35.81
CA PHE A 409 0.58 40.48 36.69
C PHE A 409 -0.80 39.82 36.55
N LEU A 410 -0.97 38.86 35.64
CA LEU A 410 -2.25 38.19 35.38
C LEU A 410 -2.25 36.75 35.92
N SER A 411 -3.27 36.39 36.70
CA SER A 411 -3.41 35.07 37.29
C SER A 411 -3.57 33.98 36.23
N GLY A 412 -2.77 32.91 36.31
CA GLY A 412 -2.88 31.75 35.40
C GLY A 412 -2.22 31.94 34.03
N THR A 413 -1.46 33.02 33.83
CA THR A 413 -0.65 33.24 32.62
C THR A 413 0.84 33.18 32.93
N HIS A 414 1.68 32.91 31.93
CA HIS A 414 3.13 32.94 32.05
C HIS A 414 3.74 33.82 30.95
N ALA A 415 4.82 34.52 31.28
CA ALA A 415 5.58 35.30 30.31
C ALA A 415 6.51 34.38 29.50
N ASP A 416 6.49 34.47 28.18
CA ASP A 416 7.42 33.76 27.29
C ASP A 416 8.33 34.75 26.55
N PRO A 417 9.61 34.88 26.94
CA PRO A 417 10.57 35.75 26.27
C PRO A 417 10.78 35.41 24.78
N THR A 418 10.49 34.17 24.37
CA THR A 418 10.56 33.73 22.97
C THR A 418 9.58 34.52 22.10
N ASN A 419 8.43 34.92 22.64
CA ASN A 419 7.42 35.68 21.89
C ASN A 419 7.93 37.04 21.41
N VAL A 420 8.86 37.65 22.15
CA VAL A 420 9.50 38.92 21.74
C VAL A 420 10.35 38.73 20.48
N LEU A 421 11.09 37.62 20.41
CA LEU A 421 11.89 37.26 19.23
C LEU A 421 11.00 36.90 18.03
N ILE A 422 9.91 36.16 18.27
CA ILE A 422 8.94 35.80 17.22
C ILE A 422 8.28 37.06 16.66
N ALA A 423 7.87 37.99 17.53
CA ALA A 423 7.27 39.26 17.14
C ALA A 423 8.20 40.10 16.26
N ALA A 424 9.46 40.22 16.65
CA ALA A 424 10.50 40.91 15.89
C ALA A 424 10.64 40.34 14.47
N MET A 425 10.78 39.01 14.37
CA MET A 425 10.96 38.31 13.10
C MET A 425 9.71 38.38 12.22
N ALA A 426 8.51 38.27 12.80
CA ALA A 426 7.25 38.36 12.07
C ALA A 426 7.03 39.75 11.46
N ALA A 427 7.23 40.81 12.25
CA ALA A 427 7.09 42.19 11.76
C ALA A 427 8.11 42.52 10.67
N TRP A 428 9.36 42.09 10.83
CA TRP A 428 10.40 42.23 9.81
C TRP A 428 10.07 41.48 8.52
N GLY A 429 9.65 40.21 8.64
CA GLY A 429 9.30 39.36 7.50
C GLY A 429 8.15 39.95 6.68
N ILE A 430 7.08 40.40 7.33
CA ILE A 430 5.92 41.03 6.66
C ILE A 430 6.31 42.34 5.98
N TYR A 431 7.13 43.18 6.64
CA TYR A 431 7.64 44.41 6.02
C TYR A 431 8.38 44.10 4.71
N LEU A 432 9.30 43.12 4.74
CA LEU A 432 10.09 42.75 3.56
C LEU A 432 9.23 42.15 2.45
N LEU A 433 8.24 41.32 2.80
CA LEU A 433 7.31 40.75 1.84
C LEU A 433 6.51 41.84 1.12
N LEU A 434 5.96 42.81 1.85
CA LEU A 434 5.20 43.92 1.27
C LEU A 434 6.09 44.83 0.41
N ALA A 435 7.29 45.15 0.87
CA ALA A 435 8.25 45.95 0.11
C ALA A 435 8.62 45.30 -1.23
N ARG A 436 8.72 43.96 -1.28
CA ARG A 436 8.98 43.21 -2.51
C ARG A 436 7.72 42.98 -3.35
N PHE A 437 6.53 42.93 -2.75
CA PHE A 437 5.28 42.67 -3.47
C PHE A 437 4.81 43.86 -4.33
N VAL A 438 5.13 45.09 -3.92
CA VAL A 438 4.63 46.34 -4.54
C VAL A 438 5.66 47.00 -5.48
N ALA A 439 6.90 46.50 -5.54
CA ALA A 439 7.93 47.08 -6.38
C ALA A 439 7.59 46.94 -7.89
N PRO A 440 7.67 48.01 -8.69
CA PRO A 440 7.29 47.98 -10.11
C PRO A 440 8.18 47.04 -10.93
N SER A 441 7.54 46.17 -11.71
CA SER A 441 8.20 45.30 -12.69
C SER A 441 8.79 46.13 -13.83
N ALA A 442 10.12 46.17 -13.93
CA ALA A 442 10.85 46.90 -14.99
C ALA A 442 10.76 46.26 -16.40
N VAL A 443 9.65 45.60 -16.75
CA VAL A 443 9.48 44.93 -18.05
C VAL A 443 8.08 45.19 -18.60
N ALA A 444 7.86 46.42 -19.07
CA ALA A 444 6.71 46.76 -19.90
C ALA A 444 7.09 47.78 -20.98
N SER A 445 8.17 47.52 -21.71
CA SER A 445 8.50 48.26 -22.95
C SER A 445 9.59 47.55 -23.73
N ALA A 446 9.23 46.45 -24.40
CA ALA A 446 9.94 45.93 -25.57
C ALA A 446 9.04 44.93 -26.31
N VAL A 447 8.13 45.43 -27.12
CA VAL A 447 7.53 44.66 -28.22
C VAL A 447 8.28 45.08 -29.49
N PRO A 448 9.02 44.17 -30.15
CA PRO A 448 9.36 44.36 -31.55
C PRO A 448 8.25 43.78 -32.42
N ALA A 449 7.77 44.61 -33.33
CA ALA A 449 6.95 44.24 -34.47
C ALA A 449 7.82 43.63 -35.59
N GLY A 450 7.18 42.84 -36.46
CA GLY A 450 7.70 42.34 -37.74
C GLY A 450 8.38 40.97 -37.67
N THR A 451 8.33 40.05 -38.63
CA THR A 451 7.54 39.84 -39.87
C THR A 451 8.14 38.57 -40.50
N GLY A 452 7.32 37.73 -41.14
CA GLY A 452 7.72 37.03 -42.38
C GLY A 452 8.30 35.61 -42.30
N SER A 453 7.64 34.72 -43.08
CA SER A 453 8.17 33.50 -43.72
C SER A 453 8.50 32.29 -42.84
N THR A 454 8.19 31.03 -43.16
CA THR A 454 7.73 30.38 -44.40
C THR A 454 6.88 29.16 -44.01
N ALA A 455 5.81 28.93 -44.77
CA ALA A 455 5.14 27.63 -44.81
C ALA A 455 6.10 26.60 -45.42
N GLY A 456 6.50 25.61 -44.61
CA GLY A 456 7.27 24.44 -45.02
C GLY A 456 6.42 23.19 -44.84
N THR A 457 5.80 22.75 -45.93
CA THR A 457 5.19 21.43 -46.12
C THR A 457 6.16 20.32 -45.72
N ALA A 458 5.80 19.53 -44.70
CA ALA A 458 6.37 18.22 -44.45
C ALA A 458 5.23 17.20 -44.53
N GLN A 459 5.13 16.56 -45.69
CA GLN A 459 4.27 15.42 -45.99
C GLN A 459 4.51 14.32 -44.95
N ALA A 460 3.43 13.85 -44.34
CA ALA A 460 3.40 12.58 -43.66
C ALA A 460 3.59 11.46 -44.71
N PRO A 461 4.47 10.46 -44.48
CA PRO A 461 4.54 9.32 -45.37
C PRO A 461 3.27 8.47 -45.22
N THR A 462 2.37 8.65 -46.17
CA THR A 462 1.28 7.73 -46.49
C THR A 462 1.85 6.36 -46.86
N GLY A 463 1.34 5.33 -46.18
CA GLY A 463 0.93 4.08 -46.82
C GLY A 463 2.03 3.21 -47.43
N LEU A 464 2.77 2.50 -46.59
CA LEU A 464 3.11 1.11 -46.92
C LEU A 464 1.91 0.23 -46.53
N GLN A 465 0.91 0.21 -47.40
CA GLN A 465 -0.06 -0.88 -47.44
C GLN A 465 0.72 -2.15 -47.77
N ASN A 466 1.13 -2.87 -46.73
CA ASN A 466 1.45 -4.28 -46.87
C ASN A 466 0.19 -4.96 -47.37
N GLN A 467 0.24 -5.41 -48.63
CA GLN A 467 -0.68 -6.39 -49.19
C GLN A 467 -0.66 -7.62 -48.28
N ALA A 468 -1.60 -7.68 -47.34
CA ALA A 468 -1.88 -8.89 -46.61
C ALA A 468 -2.65 -9.79 -47.58
N HIS A 469 -2.02 -10.87 -48.02
CA HIS A 469 -2.71 -12.00 -48.63
C HIS A 469 -4.00 -12.29 -47.84
N GLU A 470 -5.15 -12.14 -48.50
CA GLU A 470 -6.44 -12.59 -48.01
C GLU A 470 -6.41 -14.11 -47.85
N SER A 471 -5.95 -14.56 -46.68
CA SER A 471 -6.23 -15.92 -46.25
C SER A 471 -7.71 -15.98 -45.88
N ARG A 472 -8.48 -16.83 -46.59
CA ARG A 472 -9.89 -17.16 -46.30
C ARG A 472 -10.13 -17.18 -44.78
N PRO A 473 -11.13 -16.46 -44.25
CA PRO A 473 -11.42 -16.50 -42.83
C PRO A 473 -11.77 -17.93 -42.44
N TRP A 474 -11.00 -18.48 -41.49
CA TRP A 474 -11.38 -19.72 -40.83
C TRP A 474 -12.79 -19.53 -40.23
N PRO A 475 -13.71 -20.50 -40.33
CA PRO A 475 -15.06 -20.30 -39.82
C PRO A 475 -15.02 -20.16 -38.29
N HIS A 476 -15.08 -18.92 -37.80
CA HIS A 476 -14.93 -18.59 -36.37
C HIS A 476 -15.97 -19.31 -35.49
N TRP A 477 -17.12 -19.68 -36.07
CA TRP A 477 -18.17 -20.46 -35.42
C TRP A 477 -17.71 -21.86 -34.98
N LEU A 478 -16.71 -22.47 -35.63
CA LEU A 478 -16.17 -23.78 -35.24
C LEU A 478 -15.50 -23.78 -33.85
N LEU A 479 -15.03 -22.62 -33.37
CA LEU A 479 -14.47 -22.47 -32.03
C LEU A 479 -15.47 -21.81 -31.07
N LEU A 480 -16.22 -20.81 -31.55
CA LEU A 480 -17.14 -20.04 -30.71
C LEU A 480 -18.39 -20.81 -30.31
N ALA A 481 -19.01 -21.57 -31.23
CA ALA A 481 -20.23 -22.32 -30.93
C ALA A 481 -20.04 -23.38 -29.83
N PRO A 482 -19.04 -24.28 -29.89
CA PRO A 482 -18.84 -25.27 -28.82
C PRO A 482 -18.44 -24.61 -27.50
N ALA A 483 -17.61 -23.56 -27.52
CA ALA A 483 -17.24 -22.82 -26.31
C ALA A 483 -18.44 -22.12 -25.67
N ALA A 484 -19.33 -21.52 -26.47
CA ALA A 484 -20.54 -20.88 -26.00
C ALA A 484 -21.55 -21.88 -25.44
N VAL A 485 -21.78 -23.01 -26.12
CA VAL A 485 -22.66 -24.10 -25.65
C VAL A 485 -22.14 -24.66 -24.33
N PHE A 486 -20.84 -24.95 -24.22
CA PHE A 486 -20.25 -25.44 -22.99
C PHE A 486 -20.33 -24.42 -21.85
N CYS A 487 -20.04 -23.15 -22.14
CA CYS A 487 -20.16 -22.06 -21.16
C CYS A 487 -21.60 -21.91 -20.65
N LEU A 488 -22.59 -21.96 -21.56
CA LEU A 488 -24.01 -21.89 -21.20
C LEU A 488 -24.42 -23.10 -20.35
N TYR A 489 -24.05 -24.32 -20.75
CA TYR A 489 -24.30 -25.52 -19.95
C TYR A 489 -23.69 -25.40 -18.56
N TRP A 490 -22.42 -25.02 -18.47
CA TRP A 490 -21.73 -24.87 -17.18
C TRP A 490 -22.39 -23.80 -16.31
N LEU A 491 -22.81 -22.65 -16.89
CA LEU A 491 -23.51 -21.58 -16.17
C LEU A 491 -24.88 -22.02 -15.66
N LEU A 492 -25.66 -22.77 -16.44
CA LEU A 492 -26.97 -23.29 -16.03
C LEU A 492 -26.86 -24.25 -14.85
N HIS A 493 -25.75 -24.96 -14.75
CA HIS A 493 -25.46 -25.89 -13.66
C HIS A 493 -24.59 -25.28 -12.55
N PHE A 494 -24.16 -24.02 -12.64
CA PHE A 494 -23.26 -23.44 -11.64
C PHE A 494 -24.06 -22.97 -10.41
N PRO A 495 -23.69 -23.39 -9.19
CA PRO A 495 -24.58 -23.28 -8.04
C PRO A 495 -24.70 -21.86 -7.47
N VAL A 496 -23.80 -20.92 -7.82
CA VAL A 496 -23.72 -19.59 -7.18
C VAL A 496 -23.82 -18.47 -8.21
N MET A 497 -24.82 -17.59 -8.07
CA MET A 497 -24.96 -16.36 -8.87
C MET A 497 -24.76 -16.53 -10.40
N PRO A 498 -25.37 -17.54 -11.06
CA PRO A 498 -25.07 -17.87 -12.45
C PRO A 498 -25.37 -16.71 -13.42
N TRP A 499 -26.40 -15.91 -13.16
CA TRP A 499 -26.75 -14.74 -13.97
C TRP A 499 -25.70 -13.62 -13.91
N ALA A 500 -25.20 -13.30 -12.71
CA ALA A 500 -24.17 -12.27 -12.54
C ALA A 500 -22.85 -12.71 -13.20
N LEU A 501 -22.49 -13.99 -13.05
CA LEU A 501 -21.31 -14.56 -13.69
C LEU A 501 -21.47 -14.57 -15.22
N GLY A 502 -22.65 -14.93 -15.73
CA GLY A 502 -22.98 -14.90 -17.16
C GLY A 502 -22.87 -13.49 -17.76
N LEU A 503 -23.43 -12.48 -17.09
CA LEU A 503 -23.30 -11.08 -17.51
C LEU A 503 -21.83 -10.61 -17.49
N GLY A 504 -21.06 -11.00 -16.47
CA GLY A 504 -19.63 -10.71 -16.38
C GLY A 504 -18.84 -11.34 -17.52
N LEU A 505 -19.07 -12.62 -17.81
CA LEU A 505 -18.43 -13.35 -18.92
C LEU A 505 -18.80 -12.77 -20.29
N ALA A 506 -20.06 -12.36 -20.49
CA ALA A 506 -20.50 -11.67 -21.69
C ALA A 506 -19.80 -10.31 -21.86
N GLY A 507 -19.65 -9.55 -20.76
CA GLY A 507 -18.87 -8.33 -20.73
C GLY A 507 -17.40 -8.55 -21.11
N VAL A 508 -16.76 -9.58 -20.54
CA VAL A 508 -15.39 -10.00 -20.89
C VAL A 508 -15.29 -10.36 -22.37
N ALA A 509 -16.23 -11.15 -22.90
CA ALA A 509 -16.28 -11.50 -24.31
C ALA A 509 -16.38 -10.24 -25.19
N GLY A 510 -17.24 -9.29 -24.84
CA GLY A 510 -17.37 -8.00 -25.53
C GLY A 510 -16.07 -7.19 -25.50
N MET A 511 -15.43 -7.08 -24.34
CA MET A 511 -14.15 -6.36 -24.19
C MET A 511 -13.04 -6.98 -25.04
N VAL A 512 -12.91 -8.31 -25.03
CA VAL A 512 -11.90 -9.04 -25.83
C VAL A 512 -12.21 -8.95 -27.32
N TRP A 513 -13.49 -8.99 -27.72
CA TRP A 513 -13.90 -8.82 -29.11
C TRP A 513 -13.55 -7.45 -29.67
N VAL A 514 -13.76 -6.39 -28.87
CA VAL A 514 -13.42 -5.01 -29.24
C VAL A 514 -11.90 -4.80 -29.22
N ARG A 515 -11.21 -5.31 -28.20
CA ARG A 515 -9.73 -5.22 -28.06
C ARG A 515 -9.14 -6.51 -27.48
N PRO A 516 -8.60 -7.42 -28.33
CA PRO A 516 -8.05 -8.70 -27.88
C PRO A 516 -6.92 -8.58 -26.84
N LEU A 517 -6.14 -7.49 -26.87
CA LEU A 517 -5.11 -7.20 -25.88
C LEU A 517 -5.65 -7.10 -24.44
N LEU A 518 -6.92 -6.75 -24.24
CA LEU A 518 -7.54 -6.72 -22.92
C LEU A 518 -7.61 -8.12 -22.30
N GLY A 519 -7.73 -9.18 -23.10
CA GLY A 519 -7.68 -10.56 -22.62
C GLY A 519 -6.38 -10.86 -21.86
N VAL A 520 -5.25 -10.34 -22.34
CA VAL A 520 -3.92 -10.52 -21.70
C VAL A 520 -3.85 -9.83 -20.34
N ALA A 521 -4.60 -8.75 -20.12
CA ALA A 521 -4.70 -8.07 -18.83
C ALA A 521 -5.75 -8.72 -17.91
N LEU A 522 -6.88 -9.18 -18.46
CA LEU A 522 -7.97 -9.77 -17.68
C LEU A 522 -7.57 -11.09 -17.04
N ILE A 523 -6.77 -11.92 -17.71
CA ILE A 523 -6.35 -13.22 -17.18
C ILE A 523 -5.61 -13.11 -15.84
N PRO A 524 -4.48 -12.38 -15.71
CA PRO A 524 -3.78 -12.28 -14.43
C PRO A 524 -4.54 -11.43 -13.39
N ALA A 525 -5.46 -10.55 -13.82
CA ALA A 525 -6.35 -9.86 -12.90
C ALA A 525 -7.38 -10.81 -12.26
N ALA A 526 -7.97 -11.70 -13.07
CA ALA A 526 -8.98 -12.65 -12.63
C ALA A 526 -8.41 -13.77 -11.75
N LEU A 527 -7.11 -14.07 -11.84
CA LEU A 527 -6.48 -15.18 -11.11
C LEU A 527 -6.77 -15.18 -9.59
N PRO A 528 -6.62 -14.06 -8.85
CA PRO A 528 -7.04 -13.98 -7.45
C PRO A 528 -8.50 -13.53 -7.25
N ILE A 529 -9.13 -12.89 -8.24
CA ILE A 529 -10.47 -12.28 -8.07
C ILE A 529 -11.58 -13.31 -8.25
N LEU A 530 -11.40 -14.23 -9.20
CA LEU A 530 -12.42 -15.16 -9.64
C LEU A 530 -12.14 -16.54 -9.03
N ASP A 531 -12.41 -16.66 -7.73
CA ASP A 531 -12.22 -17.89 -6.93
C ASP A 531 -13.44 -18.13 -6.04
N LEU A 532 -14.51 -18.72 -6.62
CA LEU A 532 -15.77 -18.90 -5.90
C LEU A 532 -15.90 -20.27 -5.23
N ALA A 533 -14.85 -21.10 -5.24
CA ALA A 533 -14.88 -22.43 -4.64
C ALA A 533 -15.41 -22.48 -3.18
N PRO A 534 -15.13 -21.50 -2.29
CA PRO A 534 -15.68 -21.50 -0.93
C PRO A 534 -17.21 -21.35 -0.87
N TRP A 535 -17.83 -20.81 -1.92
CA TRP A 535 -19.29 -20.70 -2.04
C TRP A 535 -19.88 -21.78 -2.96
N SER A 536 -19.16 -22.17 -4.01
CA SER A 536 -19.65 -23.08 -5.05
C SER A 536 -19.37 -24.56 -4.74
N GLY A 537 -18.35 -24.87 -3.95
CA GLY A 537 -17.83 -26.23 -3.74
C GLY A 537 -17.00 -26.78 -4.91
N ARG A 538 -16.91 -26.05 -6.04
CA ARG A 538 -16.26 -26.52 -7.28
C ARG A 538 -14.83 -26.00 -7.39
N PHE A 539 -13.86 -26.91 -7.51
CA PHE A 539 -12.44 -26.55 -7.66
C PHE A 539 -11.69 -27.36 -8.73
N PHE A 540 -12.36 -28.32 -9.40
CA PHE A 540 -11.79 -29.08 -10.54
C PHE A 540 -11.95 -28.34 -11.86
N LEU A 541 -13.14 -27.81 -12.11
CA LEU A 541 -13.46 -26.90 -13.20
C LEU A 541 -14.16 -25.70 -12.57
N ASP A 542 -13.42 -24.60 -12.46
CA ASP A 542 -13.83 -23.41 -11.72
C ASP A 542 -14.21 -22.26 -12.67
N GLU A 543 -14.59 -21.14 -12.08
CA GLU A 543 -15.05 -19.96 -12.80
C GLU A 543 -13.91 -19.33 -13.62
N PHE A 544 -12.67 -19.48 -13.15
CA PHE A 544 -11.47 -18.99 -13.82
C PHE A 544 -11.18 -19.78 -15.11
N ASP A 545 -11.37 -21.10 -15.11
CA ASP A 545 -11.26 -21.92 -16.33
C ASP A 545 -12.24 -21.47 -17.42
N ILE A 546 -13.48 -21.12 -17.04
CA ILE A 546 -14.50 -20.64 -17.99
C ILE A 546 -14.14 -19.25 -18.54
N LEU A 547 -13.60 -18.36 -17.69
CA LEU A 547 -13.07 -17.09 -18.16
C LEU A 547 -11.92 -17.29 -19.16
N LEU A 548 -10.99 -18.21 -18.89
CA LEU A 548 -9.91 -18.56 -19.82
C LEU A 548 -10.48 -19.08 -21.15
N LEU A 549 -11.45 -19.98 -21.11
CA LEU A 549 -12.11 -20.50 -22.30
C LEU A 549 -12.74 -19.37 -23.13
N VAL A 550 -13.50 -18.47 -22.51
CA VAL A 550 -14.13 -17.33 -23.18
C VAL A 550 -13.09 -16.39 -23.79
N VAL A 551 -12.09 -15.97 -23.01
CA VAL A 551 -11.03 -15.06 -23.48
C VAL A 551 -10.28 -15.66 -24.66
N LEU A 552 -9.90 -16.94 -24.58
CA LEU A 552 -9.14 -17.61 -25.62
C LEU A 552 -10.00 -17.90 -26.86
N ALA A 553 -11.23 -18.38 -26.71
CA ALA A 553 -12.12 -18.66 -27.83
C ALA A 553 -12.46 -17.38 -28.62
N VAL A 554 -12.88 -16.32 -27.92
CA VAL A 554 -13.17 -15.01 -28.51
C VAL A 554 -11.90 -14.39 -29.09
N GLY A 555 -10.78 -14.47 -28.37
CA GLY A 555 -9.51 -13.94 -28.79
C GLY A 555 -8.96 -14.61 -30.06
N PHE A 556 -8.98 -15.94 -30.14
CA PHE A 556 -8.55 -16.68 -31.32
C PHE A 556 -9.51 -16.55 -32.51
N ALA A 557 -10.80 -16.38 -32.25
CA ALA A 557 -11.76 -16.05 -33.30
C ALA A 557 -11.49 -14.66 -33.88
N ARG A 558 -11.24 -13.67 -33.02
CA ARG A 558 -11.09 -12.27 -33.43
C ARG A 558 -9.77 -11.97 -34.15
N VAL A 559 -8.70 -12.67 -33.82
CA VAL A 559 -7.36 -12.45 -34.36
C VAL A 559 -7.04 -13.48 -35.43
N GLY A 560 -6.89 -13.02 -36.68
CA GLY A 560 -6.53 -13.87 -37.82
C GLY A 560 -5.18 -14.57 -37.65
N LYS A 561 -4.90 -15.58 -38.48
CA LYS A 561 -3.58 -16.24 -38.52
C LYS A 561 -2.53 -15.21 -38.95
N GLY A 562 -1.81 -14.64 -37.99
CA GLY A 562 -0.64 -13.81 -38.30
C GLY A 562 0.41 -14.65 -39.04
N ALA A 563 1.14 -14.04 -39.97
CA ALA A 563 2.27 -14.67 -40.63
C ALA A 563 3.26 -15.17 -39.56
N THR A 564 3.32 -16.48 -39.34
CA THR A 564 4.30 -17.09 -38.45
C THR A 564 5.66 -16.88 -39.07
N ARG A 565 6.43 -15.90 -38.59
CA ARG A 565 7.85 -15.80 -38.92
C ARG A 565 8.51 -17.14 -38.56
N SER A 566 9.29 -17.71 -39.49
CA SER A 566 10.00 -18.96 -39.23
C SER A 566 10.90 -18.76 -38.00
N ARG A 567 10.60 -19.50 -36.94
CA ARG A 567 11.33 -19.41 -35.69
C ARG A 567 12.47 -20.42 -35.75
N ARG A 568 13.69 -19.99 -35.46
CA ARG A 568 14.75 -20.93 -35.08
C ARG A 568 14.42 -21.47 -33.70
N TYR A 569 14.30 -22.79 -33.59
CA TYR A 569 14.11 -23.47 -32.31
C TYR A 569 15.22 -23.06 -31.35
N SER A 570 14.84 -22.51 -30.19
CA SER A 570 15.79 -22.22 -29.12
C SER A 570 15.91 -23.42 -28.19
N TRP A 571 17.04 -23.52 -27.49
CA TRP A 571 17.25 -24.52 -26.44
C TRP A 571 16.20 -24.42 -25.31
N ALA A 572 15.59 -23.26 -25.09
CA ALA A 572 14.45 -23.09 -24.18
C ALA A 572 13.17 -23.78 -24.69
N ASP A 573 12.97 -23.86 -26.01
CA ASP A 573 11.85 -24.61 -26.59
C ASP A 573 12.06 -26.12 -26.42
N ALA A 574 13.30 -26.60 -26.57
CA ALA A 574 13.63 -28.00 -26.30
C ALA A 574 13.41 -28.37 -24.82
N ALA A 575 13.84 -27.51 -23.89
CA ALA A 575 13.60 -27.69 -22.47
C ALA A 575 12.10 -27.69 -22.12
N LEU A 576 11.30 -26.82 -22.77
CA LEU A 576 9.85 -26.83 -22.65
C LEU A 576 9.25 -28.16 -23.14
N TRP A 577 9.68 -28.70 -24.29
CA TRP A 577 9.18 -29.99 -24.78
C TRP A 577 9.49 -31.15 -23.83
N LEU A 578 10.67 -31.17 -23.22
CA LEU A 578 11.00 -32.16 -22.18
C LEU A 578 10.09 -32.01 -20.96
N LEU A 579 9.80 -30.77 -20.55
CA LEU A 579 8.84 -30.49 -19.47
C LEU A 579 7.43 -31.00 -19.83
N LEU A 580 6.95 -30.72 -21.05
CA LEU A 580 5.65 -31.21 -21.52
C LEU A 580 5.60 -32.75 -21.54
N LEU A 581 6.67 -33.39 -22.00
CA LEU A 581 6.78 -34.84 -22.00
C LEU A 581 6.74 -35.40 -20.56
N SER A 582 7.42 -34.75 -19.62
CA SER A 582 7.41 -35.17 -18.21
C SER A 582 6.00 -35.09 -17.60
N PHE A 583 5.29 -33.99 -17.82
CA PHE A 583 3.90 -33.84 -17.39
C PHE A 583 2.98 -34.86 -18.06
N PHE A 584 3.15 -35.11 -19.37
CA PHE A 584 2.36 -36.10 -20.09
C PHE A 584 2.55 -37.50 -19.52
N LEU A 585 3.79 -37.94 -19.35
CA LEU A 585 4.11 -39.27 -18.81
C LEU A 585 3.62 -39.43 -17.37
N SER A 586 3.80 -38.40 -16.52
CA SER A 586 3.35 -38.40 -15.14
C SER A 586 1.81 -38.39 -15.02
N THR A 587 1.11 -37.62 -15.88
CA THR A 587 -0.37 -37.62 -15.93
C THR A 587 -0.90 -38.96 -16.41
N LEU A 588 -0.29 -39.56 -17.45
CA LEU A 588 -0.65 -40.88 -17.94
C LEU A 588 -0.43 -41.93 -16.84
N ARG A 589 0.67 -41.87 -16.11
CA ARG A 589 0.96 -42.75 -14.96
C ARG A 589 -0.08 -42.62 -13.84
N ALA A 590 -0.62 -41.42 -13.64
CA ALA A 590 -1.64 -41.16 -12.64
C ALA A 590 -3.01 -41.75 -13.02
N LEU A 591 -3.35 -41.71 -14.31
CA LEU A 591 -4.62 -42.19 -14.88
C LEU A 591 -4.62 -43.68 -15.26
N LEU A 592 -3.52 -44.40 -15.04
CA LEU A 592 -3.42 -45.84 -15.31
C LEU A 592 -3.44 -46.66 -14.01
N PRO A 593 -4.28 -47.71 -13.93
CA PRO A 593 -5.33 -48.10 -14.90
C PRO A 593 -6.46 -47.05 -15.00
N PRO A 594 -7.22 -47.01 -16.13
CA PRO A 594 -8.26 -46.00 -16.34
C PRO A 594 -9.25 -45.93 -15.16
N PRO A 595 -9.38 -44.77 -14.50
CA PRO A 595 -10.27 -44.64 -13.35
C PRO A 595 -11.74 -44.67 -13.78
N THR A 596 -12.60 -45.22 -12.93
CA THR A 596 -14.06 -45.18 -13.12
C THR A 596 -14.61 -43.79 -12.79
N LEU A 597 -15.67 -43.37 -13.48
CA LEU A 597 -16.38 -42.13 -13.17
C LEU A 597 -17.43 -42.39 -12.10
N ASP A 598 -17.35 -41.63 -11.00
CA ASP A 598 -18.22 -41.71 -9.83
C ASP A 598 -18.51 -40.32 -9.25
N ALA A 599 -19.29 -40.26 -8.17
CA ALA A 599 -19.65 -38.99 -7.50
C ALA A 599 -18.45 -38.24 -6.88
N ASN A 600 -17.32 -38.93 -6.66
CA ASN A 600 -16.12 -38.39 -6.02
C ASN A 600 -15.06 -37.91 -7.02
N SER A 601 -15.24 -38.26 -8.30
CA SER A 601 -14.25 -38.09 -9.36
C SER A 601 -13.76 -36.64 -9.50
N PHE A 602 -14.64 -35.65 -9.32
CA PHE A 602 -14.35 -34.22 -9.46
C PHE A 602 -14.53 -33.40 -8.17
N SER A 603 -14.60 -34.07 -7.02
CA SER A 603 -14.85 -33.45 -5.71
C SER A 603 -13.85 -33.85 -4.63
N SER A 604 -12.96 -34.82 -4.91
CA SER A 604 -11.95 -35.31 -3.98
C SER A 604 -10.54 -35.24 -4.56
N TYR A 605 -9.58 -34.85 -3.73
CA TYR A 605 -8.14 -34.88 -4.03
C TYR A 605 -7.58 -36.31 -4.11
N LEU A 606 -8.29 -37.29 -3.55
CA LEU A 606 -7.91 -38.70 -3.63
C LEU A 606 -8.27 -39.33 -4.99
N SER A 607 -9.08 -38.65 -5.80
CA SER A 607 -9.43 -39.07 -7.15
C SER A 607 -8.23 -39.05 -8.08
N ALA A 608 -8.11 -40.05 -8.97
CA ALA A 608 -7.10 -40.06 -10.02
C ALA A 608 -7.22 -38.86 -10.97
N PHE A 609 -8.41 -38.27 -11.11
CA PHE A 609 -8.63 -37.06 -11.90
C PHE A 609 -7.97 -35.82 -11.31
N ASN A 610 -7.48 -35.85 -10.06
CA ASN A 610 -6.66 -34.78 -9.51
C ASN A 610 -5.43 -34.51 -10.40
N ALA A 611 -4.92 -35.52 -11.12
CA ALA A 611 -3.88 -35.34 -12.11
C ALA A 611 -4.28 -34.40 -13.25
N LEU A 612 -5.51 -34.51 -13.75
CA LEU A 612 -6.05 -33.60 -14.77
C LEU A 612 -6.28 -32.19 -14.21
N ARG A 613 -6.75 -32.09 -12.96
CA ARG A 613 -6.91 -30.82 -12.26
C ARG A 613 -5.60 -30.04 -12.22
N ILE A 614 -4.48 -30.69 -11.91
CA ILE A 614 -3.17 -30.02 -11.89
C ILE A 614 -2.67 -29.77 -13.33
N GLY A 615 -2.74 -30.80 -14.19
CA GLY A 615 -2.26 -30.75 -15.57
C GLY A 615 -2.91 -29.68 -16.44
N LYS A 616 -4.17 -29.32 -16.20
CA LYS A 616 -4.87 -28.26 -16.95
C LYS A 616 -4.14 -26.91 -16.89
N GLY A 617 -3.44 -26.61 -15.79
CA GLY A 617 -2.68 -25.37 -15.62
C GLY A 617 -1.60 -25.21 -16.70
N LEU A 618 -0.94 -26.30 -17.08
CA LEU A 618 0.05 -26.32 -18.16
C LEU A 618 -0.61 -26.10 -19.54
N VAL A 619 -1.74 -26.76 -19.78
CA VAL A 619 -2.50 -26.62 -21.04
C VAL A 619 -2.95 -25.18 -21.23
N TRP A 620 -3.54 -24.57 -20.20
CA TRP A 620 -3.93 -23.17 -20.22
C TRP A 620 -2.75 -22.23 -20.47
N ALA A 621 -1.58 -22.49 -19.86
CA ALA A 621 -0.40 -21.66 -20.06
C ALA A 621 0.08 -21.66 -21.52
N LEU A 622 0.08 -22.83 -22.16
CA LEU A 622 0.44 -22.96 -23.57
C LEU A 622 -0.55 -22.23 -24.49
N LEU A 623 -1.85 -22.32 -24.20
CA LEU A 623 -2.88 -21.63 -24.96
C LEU A 623 -2.78 -20.11 -24.81
N ILE A 624 -2.51 -19.61 -23.60
CA ILE A 624 -2.25 -18.18 -23.36
C ILE A 624 -1.00 -17.73 -24.10
N ALA A 625 0.08 -18.50 -24.06
CA ALA A 625 1.30 -18.16 -24.78
C ALA A 625 1.06 -18.10 -26.30
N ALA A 626 0.28 -19.03 -26.84
CA ALA A 626 -0.13 -19.01 -28.24
C ALA A 626 -1.02 -17.79 -28.57
N PHE A 627 -1.95 -17.45 -27.69
CA PHE A 627 -2.82 -16.28 -27.83
C PHE A 627 -2.03 -14.97 -27.81
N VAL A 628 -1.16 -14.78 -26.81
CA VAL A 628 -0.29 -13.60 -26.68
C VAL A 628 0.55 -13.39 -27.94
N ARG A 629 1.14 -14.46 -28.48
CA ARG A 629 1.93 -14.39 -29.72
C ARG A 629 1.11 -13.97 -30.95
N ARG A 630 -0.18 -14.34 -31.02
CA ARG A 630 -1.05 -13.94 -32.12
C ARG A 630 -1.50 -12.48 -32.00
N VAL A 631 -1.82 -12.03 -30.79
CA VAL A 631 -2.33 -10.67 -30.53
C VAL A 631 -1.23 -9.62 -30.62
N ASP A 632 -0.03 -9.94 -30.12
CA ASP A 632 1.13 -9.03 -30.14
C ASP A 632 2.41 -9.82 -30.41
N PRO A 633 2.80 -9.98 -31.69
CA PRO A 633 4.02 -10.68 -32.07
C PRO A 633 5.32 -10.10 -31.48
N ASN A 634 5.32 -8.80 -31.13
CA ASN A 634 6.46 -8.13 -30.50
C ASN A 634 6.48 -8.30 -28.96
N GLY A 635 5.37 -8.74 -28.37
CA GLY A 635 5.20 -9.03 -26.95
C GLY A 635 5.26 -7.83 -25.99
N GLN A 636 5.46 -6.60 -26.49
CA GLN A 636 5.63 -5.41 -25.64
C GLN A 636 4.31 -4.93 -25.04
N ALA A 637 3.26 -4.81 -25.87
CA ALA A 637 1.94 -4.39 -25.43
C ALA A 637 1.27 -5.50 -24.60
N ALA A 638 1.51 -6.76 -24.94
CA ALA A 638 1.09 -7.90 -24.15
C ALA A 638 1.73 -7.90 -22.75
N PHE A 639 3.05 -7.66 -22.65
CA PHE A 639 3.73 -7.55 -21.36
C PHE A 639 3.17 -6.40 -20.52
N ASP A 640 3.01 -5.20 -21.12
CA ASP A 640 2.47 -4.04 -20.40
C ASP A 640 0.96 -4.24 -20.05
N GLY A 641 0.23 -5.06 -20.79
CA GLY A 641 -1.13 -5.52 -20.48
C GLY A 641 -1.15 -6.49 -19.30
N PHE A 642 -0.33 -7.54 -19.35
CA PHE A 642 -0.16 -8.51 -18.27
C PHE A 642 0.25 -7.83 -16.95
N ALA A 643 1.22 -6.91 -17.01
CA ALA A 643 1.69 -6.15 -15.86
C ALA A 643 0.57 -5.33 -15.22
N ARG A 644 -0.29 -4.68 -16.00
CA ARG A 644 -1.45 -3.95 -15.47
C ARG A 644 -2.48 -4.90 -14.86
N GLY A 645 -2.74 -6.02 -15.53
CA GLY A 645 -3.66 -7.04 -15.06
C GLY A 645 -3.28 -7.65 -13.72
N ILE A 646 -2.03 -8.13 -13.59
CA ILE A 646 -1.54 -8.73 -12.35
C ILE A 646 -1.53 -7.72 -11.20
N VAL A 647 -1.27 -6.43 -11.49
CA VAL A 647 -1.32 -5.35 -10.48
C VAL A 647 -2.76 -5.03 -10.06
N VAL A 648 -3.75 -5.15 -10.95
CA VAL A 648 -5.17 -5.07 -10.55
C VAL A 648 -5.54 -6.24 -9.64
N GLY A 649 -5.12 -7.46 -9.98
CA GLY A 649 -5.29 -8.62 -9.10
C GLY A 649 -4.62 -8.40 -7.74
N LEU A 650 -3.41 -7.86 -7.71
CA LEU A 650 -2.68 -7.49 -6.49
C LEU A 650 -3.44 -6.47 -5.63
N ALA A 651 -4.00 -5.42 -6.24
CA ALA A 651 -4.79 -4.42 -5.52
C ALA A 651 -6.00 -5.04 -4.80
N VAL A 652 -6.71 -5.94 -5.48
CA VAL A 652 -7.85 -6.65 -4.87
C VAL A 652 -7.37 -7.60 -3.77
N THR A 653 -6.29 -8.36 -3.99
CA THR A 653 -5.71 -9.24 -2.96
C THR A 653 -5.33 -8.46 -1.71
N VAL A 654 -4.65 -7.31 -1.85
CA VAL A 654 -4.29 -6.44 -0.73
C VAL A 654 -5.53 -5.93 0.00
N ALA A 655 -6.56 -5.49 -0.72
CA ALA A 655 -7.81 -5.03 -0.11
C ALA A 655 -8.53 -6.15 0.67
N VAL A 656 -8.57 -7.37 0.13
CA VAL A 656 -9.14 -8.54 0.81
C VAL A 656 -8.35 -8.88 2.07
N VAL A 657 -7.02 -8.86 2.02
CA VAL A 657 -6.16 -9.14 3.18
C VAL A 657 -6.33 -8.09 4.28
N VAL A 658 -6.37 -6.80 3.91
CA VAL A 658 -6.62 -5.71 4.86
C VAL A 658 -7.97 -5.90 5.52
N ARG A 659 -9.03 -6.18 4.74
CA ARG A 659 -10.37 -6.46 5.30
C ARG A 659 -10.37 -7.70 6.19
N GLU A 660 -9.74 -8.79 5.77
CA GLU A 660 -9.64 -10.03 6.56
C GLU A 660 -8.94 -9.77 7.90
N LYS A 661 -7.81 -9.06 7.91
CA LYS A 661 -7.10 -8.70 9.13
C LYS A 661 -7.92 -7.78 10.03
N MET A 662 -8.58 -6.75 9.47
CA MET A 662 -9.51 -5.91 10.25
C MET A 662 -10.61 -6.73 10.92
N LEU A 663 -11.16 -7.72 10.20
CA LEU A 663 -12.27 -8.51 10.70
C LEU A 663 -11.85 -9.54 11.75
N PHE A 664 -10.73 -10.24 11.57
CA PHE A 664 -10.43 -11.43 12.39
C PHE A 664 -9.21 -11.29 13.31
N GLY A 665 -8.20 -10.51 12.92
CA GLY A 665 -6.90 -10.50 13.61
C GLY A 665 -6.46 -9.13 14.15
N GLY A 666 -7.23 -8.06 13.93
CA GLY A 666 -6.80 -6.68 14.14
C GLY A 666 -5.87 -6.17 13.03
N LEU A 667 -6.03 -4.91 12.61
CA LEU A 667 -5.27 -4.34 11.48
C LEU A 667 -3.77 -4.26 11.77
N LEU A 668 -3.39 -3.83 12.97
CA LEU A 668 -1.99 -3.67 13.39
C LEU A 668 -1.60 -4.64 14.51
N ASP A 669 -2.47 -5.59 14.85
CA ASP A 669 -2.16 -6.63 15.82
C ASP A 669 -1.45 -7.82 15.15
N PHE A 670 -0.18 -7.95 15.51
CA PHE A 670 0.72 -9.03 15.11
C PHE A 670 1.19 -9.85 16.33
N SER A 671 0.47 -9.75 17.45
CA SER A 671 0.69 -10.55 18.65
C SER A 671 -0.15 -11.84 18.68
N THR A 672 -1.28 -11.84 17.97
CA THR A 672 -2.21 -12.98 17.89
C THR A 672 -1.86 -13.96 16.76
N GLU A 673 -2.19 -15.24 16.95
CA GLU A 673 -1.91 -16.34 16.02
C GLU A 673 -2.82 -16.34 14.76
N TYR A 674 -3.09 -15.18 14.15
CA TYR A 674 -3.94 -15.09 12.96
C TYR A 674 -3.13 -14.86 11.68
N ARG A 675 -3.18 -15.84 10.76
CA ARG A 675 -2.58 -15.80 9.42
C ARG A 675 -3.61 -15.44 8.36
N ALA A 676 -3.37 -14.37 7.61
CA ALA A 676 -4.22 -13.99 6.50
C ALA A 676 -4.11 -14.98 5.33
N THR A 677 -5.24 -15.31 4.72
CA THR A 677 -5.38 -16.28 3.62
C THR A 677 -5.76 -15.61 2.29
N GLY A 678 -6.31 -14.40 2.33
CA GLY A 678 -6.70 -13.64 1.14
C GLY A 678 -7.79 -14.34 0.32
N PRO A 679 -7.91 -14.01 -0.98
CA PRO A 679 -8.99 -14.54 -1.82
C PRO A 679 -8.67 -15.90 -2.45
N PHE A 680 -7.73 -16.69 -1.90
CA PHE A 680 -7.30 -17.95 -2.50
C PHE A 680 -7.93 -19.16 -1.81
N SER A 681 -8.86 -19.82 -2.48
CA SER A 681 -9.51 -21.04 -1.98
C SER A 681 -8.55 -22.22 -1.88
N ALA A 682 -7.48 -22.22 -2.68
CA ALA A 682 -6.43 -23.25 -2.63
C ALA A 682 -5.79 -23.40 -1.23
N ILE A 683 -5.93 -22.40 -0.35
CA ILE A 683 -5.40 -22.42 1.03
C ILE A 683 -6.24 -23.29 1.98
N HIS A 684 -7.39 -23.83 1.57
CA HIS A 684 -8.20 -24.72 2.44
C HIS A 684 -7.47 -25.98 2.93
N THR A 685 -6.41 -26.40 2.23
CA THR A 685 -5.50 -27.49 2.66
C THR A 685 -4.14 -26.96 3.13
N GLY A 686 -3.97 -25.64 3.29
CA GLY A 686 -2.71 -24.98 3.63
C GLY A 686 -1.93 -24.50 2.40
N GLY A 687 -0.59 -24.47 2.51
CA GLY A 687 0.30 -24.04 1.43
C GLY A 687 0.73 -22.56 1.45
N ALA A 688 1.42 -22.15 0.37
CA ALA A 688 2.09 -20.84 0.25
C ALA A 688 1.62 -20.04 -0.98
N TYR A 689 0.33 -20.15 -1.30
CA TYR A 689 -0.26 -19.63 -2.54
C TYR A 689 -0.37 -18.09 -2.53
N ILE A 690 -0.91 -17.52 -1.45
CA ILE A 690 -1.03 -16.06 -1.32
C ILE A 690 0.36 -15.39 -1.38
N GLU A 691 1.36 -15.94 -0.70
CA GLU A 691 2.73 -15.46 -0.73
C GLU A 691 3.31 -15.57 -2.15
N GLY A 692 3.09 -16.70 -2.82
CA GLY A 692 3.49 -16.91 -4.20
C GLY A 692 2.96 -15.82 -5.13
N PHE A 693 1.68 -15.44 -4.98
CA PHE A 693 1.07 -14.40 -5.82
C PHE A 693 1.59 -13.00 -5.47
N LEU A 694 1.65 -12.64 -4.19
CA LEU A 694 2.18 -11.34 -3.74
C LEU A 694 3.62 -11.13 -4.23
N VAL A 695 4.46 -12.16 -4.10
CA VAL A 695 5.86 -12.14 -4.54
C VAL A 695 5.98 -12.09 -6.07
N ALA A 696 5.13 -12.82 -6.81
CA ALA A 696 5.14 -12.79 -8.27
C ALA A 696 4.63 -11.46 -8.84
N ALA A 697 3.67 -10.80 -8.19
CA ALA A 697 3.06 -9.56 -8.66
C ALA A 697 3.90 -8.31 -8.34
N ALA A 698 4.63 -8.29 -7.21
CA ALA A 698 5.38 -7.13 -6.75
C ALA A 698 6.41 -6.57 -7.77
N PRO A 699 7.18 -7.39 -8.52
CA PRO A 699 8.04 -6.90 -9.58
C PRO A 699 7.32 -6.10 -10.66
N PHE A 700 6.11 -6.52 -11.07
CA PHE A 700 5.32 -5.80 -12.06
C PHE A 700 4.78 -4.48 -11.53
N LEU A 701 4.42 -4.42 -10.24
CA LEU A 701 4.07 -3.18 -9.58
C LEU A 701 5.24 -2.20 -9.58
N ILE A 702 6.43 -2.62 -9.15
CA ILE A 702 7.64 -1.80 -9.17
C ILE A 702 7.94 -1.30 -10.59
N TYR A 703 7.85 -2.18 -11.58
CA TYR A 703 8.03 -1.82 -12.99
C TYR A 703 7.09 -0.70 -13.44
N LEU A 704 5.79 -0.78 -13.15
CA LEU A 704 4.81 0.24 -13.53
C LEU A 704 5.02 1.55 -12.76
N THR A 705 5.29 1.47 -11.45
CA THR A 705 5.50 2.63 -10.56
C THR A 705 6.73 3.44 -10.95
N VAL A 706 7.86 2.79 -11.24
CA VAL A 706 9.10 3.48 -11.63
C VAL A 706 8.98 4.08 -13.04
N ARG A 707 8.24 3.44 -13.96
CA ARG A 707 8.17 3.87 -15.36
C ARG A 707 7.13 4.95 -15.63
N THR A 708 6.08 5.07 -14.80
CA THR A 708 5.06 6.10 -15.01
C THR A 708 5.64 7.50 -14.83
N ALA A 709 5.20 8.45 -15.65
CA ALA A 709 5.59 9.86 -15.54
C ALA A 709 4.68 10.66 -14.59
N ARG A 710 3.47 10.14 -14.33
CA ARG A 710 2.39 10.85 -13.63
C ARG A 710 2.50 10.62 -12.12
N TRP A 711 2.59 11.70 -11.36
CA TRP A 711 2.84 11.63 -9.91
C TRP A 711 1.74 10.87 -9.13
N HIS A 712 0.47 11.01 -9.52
CA HIS A 712 -0.64 10.30 -8.85
C HIS A 712 -0.58 8.79 -9.06
N TRP A 713 -0.22 8.31 -10.26
CA TRP A 713 -0.01 6.88 -10.51
C TRP A 713 1.23 6.35 -9.79
N ARG A 714 2.27 7.19 -9.62
CA ARG A 714 3.41 6.83 -8.77
C ARG A 714 2.98 6.69 -7.31
N ALA A 715 2.24 7.66 -6.79
CA ALA A 715 1.75 7.64 -5.41
C ALA A 715 0.84 6.43 -5.16
N ALA A 716 -0.10 6.15 -6.06
CA ALA A 716 -0.95 4.96 -5.99
C ALA A 716 -0.14 3.65 -6.06
N GLY A 717 0.85 3.58 -6.95
CA GLY A 717 1.74 2.41 -7.05
C GLY A 717 2.62 2.21 -5.83
N THR A 718 3.11 3.30 -5.22
CA THR A 718 3.85 3.27 -3.95
C THR A 718 2.93 2.81 -2.81
N LEU A 719 1.73 3.39 -2.68
CA LEU A 719 0.76 3.00 -1.64
C LEU A 719 0.39 1.51 -1.76
N LEU A 720 0.16 1.02 -2.98
CA LEU A 720 -0.11 -0.39 -3.21
C LEU A 720 1.10 -1.27 -2.87
N LEU A 721 2.33 -0.78 -3.07
CA LEU A 721 3.53 -1.52 -2.67
C LEU A 721 3.61 -1.63 -1.15
N LEU A 722 3.30 -0.56 -0.42
CA LEU A 722 3.21 -0.58 1.04
C LEU A 722 2.11 -1.52 1.54
N GLY A 723 0.93 -1.50 0.90
CA GLY A 723 -0.14 -2.46 1.16
C GLY A 723 0.27 -3.90 0.85
N THR A 724 1.09 -4.12 -0.18
CA THR A 724 1.66 -5.44 -0.51
C THR A 724 2.67 -5.89 0.55
N THR A 725 3.50 -4.97 1.06
CA THR A 725 4.41 -5.23 2.20
C THR A 725 3.64 -5.58 3.47
N TYR A 726 2.56 -4.86 3.76
CA TYR A 726 1.66 -5.21 4.86
C TYR A 726 1.07 -6.62 4.65
N ALA A 727 0.51 -6.89 3.46
CA ALA A 727 -0.12 -8.16 3.15
C ALA A 727 0.84 -9.35 3.29
N ILE A 728 2.10 -9.22 2.84
CA ILE A 728 3.08 -10.31 3.00
C ILE A 728 3.45 -10.54 4.46
N VAL A 729 3.57 -9.49 5.28
CA VAL A 729 3.81 -9.65 6.74
C VAL A 729 2.59 -10.26 7.43
N ALA A 730 1.37 -9.91 7.01
CA ALA A 730 0.11 -10.47 7.53
C ALA A 730 -0.07 -11.98 7.26
N THR A 731 0.69 -12.55 6.32
CA THR A 731 0.75 -14.01 6.12
C THR A 731 1.62 -14.72 7.17
N VAL A 732 2.43 -13.99 7.94
CA VAL A 732 3.40 -14.51 8.93
C VAL A 732 4.30 -15.62 8.35
N SER A 733 4.59 -15.51 7.04
CA SER A 733 5.34 -16.51 6.28
C SER A 733 6.77 -16.06 6.06
N ARG A 734 7.71 -16.74 6.73
CA ARG A 734 9.15 -16.46 6.65
C ARG A 734 9.71 -16.65 5.24
N GLY A 735 9.32 -17.74 4.59
CA GLY A 735 9.70 -18.03 3.20
C GLY A 735 9.12 -17.00 2.23
N GLY A 736 7.87 -16.57 2.46
CA GLY A 736 7.24 -15.49 1.71
C GLY A 736 7.97 -14.15 1.84
N LEU A 737 8.34 -13.76 3.08
CA LEU A 737 9.09 -12.53 3.35
C LEU A 737 10.47 -12.52 2.66
N ALA A 738 11.23 -13.61 2.79
CA ALA A 738 12.54 -13.73 2.14
C ALA A 738 12.42 -13.65 0.61
N ALA A 739 11.46 -14.37 0.02
CA ALA A 739 11.21 -14.35 -1.40
C ALA A 739 10.74 -12.98 -1.91
N PHE A 740 9.94 -12.26 -1.12
CA PHE A 740 9.49 -10.90 -1.41
C PHE A 740 10.67 -9.91 -1.48
N VAL A 741 11.59 -9.97 -0.51
CA VAL A 741 12.80 -9.14 -0.52
C VAL A 741 13.66 -9.44 -1.75
N ILE A 742 13.85 -10.72 -2.09
CA ILE A 742 14.61 -11.13 -3.29
C ILE A 742 13.93 -10.59 -4.56
N ALA A 743 12.62 -10.79 -4.72
CA ALA A 743 11.88 -10.36 -5.91
C ALA A 743 11.89 -8.84 -6.08
N CYS A 744 11.63 -8.08 -5.00
CA CYS A 744 11.67 -6.62 -5.02
C CYS A 744 13.08 -6.10 -5.31
N GLY A 745 14.11 -6.67 -4.68
CA GLY A 745 15.51 -6.31 -4.92
C GLY A 745 15.93 -6.53 -6.37
N LEU A 746 15.62 -7.70 -6.94
CA LEU A 746 15.90 -8.01 -8.34
C LEU A 746 15.12 -7.11 -9.30
N ALA A 747 13.85 -6.79 -9.00
CA ALA A 747 13.05 -5.88 -9.80
C ALA A 747 13.64 -4.47 -9.82
N LEU A 748 14.04 -3.95 -8.65
CA LEU A 748 14.71 -2.65 -8.56
C LEU A 748 16.03 -2.65 -9.34
N LEU A 749 16.87 -3.68 -9.18
CA LEU A 749 18.10 -3.84 -9.97
C LEU A 749 17.83 -3.86 -11.49
N ALA A 750 16.80 -4.57 -11.93
CA ALA A 750 16.38 -4.59 -13.33
C ALA A 750 15.97 -3.20 -13.85
N THR A 751 15.26 -2.40 -13.05
CA THR A 751 14.90 -1.02 -13.44
C THR A 751 16.11 -0.09 -13.54
N LEU A 752 17.13 -0.30 -12.70
CA LEU A 752 18.39 0.47 -12.69
C LEU A 752 19.30 0.10 -13.86
N ALA A 753 19.31 -1.17 -14.26
CA ALA A 753 20.04 -1.67 -15.43
C ALA A 753 19.48 -1.13 -16.77
N GLY A 754 18.23 -0.67 -16.79
CA GLY A 754 17.56 -0.14 -17.98
C GLY A 754 18.25 1.08 -18.61
N ARG A 755 18.12 1.23 -19.94
CA ARG A 755 18.62 2.41 -20.68
C ARG A 755 17.81 3.67 -20.27
N GLY A 756 18.47 4.77 -19.92
CA GLY A 756 17.83 6.04 -19.53
C GLY A 756 18.45 6.76 -18.32
N ARG A 757 17.73 7.74 -17.76
CA ARG A 757 18.18 8.56 -16.60
C ARG A 757 18.22 7.70 -15.32
N ARG A 758 19.39 7.14 -14.98
CA ARG A 758 19.59 6.24 -13.83
C ARG A 758 19.40 6.89 -12.45
N LEU A 759 19.84 8.14 -12.27
CA LEU A 759 19.80 8.83 -10.98
C LEU A 759 18.38 9.05 -10.40
N PRO A 760 17.39 9.58 -11.15
CA PRO A 760 16.03 9.68 -10.62
C PRO A 760 15.47 8.29 -10.29
N ARG A 761 15.76 7.25 -11.10
CA ARG A 761 15.32 5.88 -10.79
C ARG A 761 15.97 5.33 -9.52
N LEU A 762 17.25 5.64 -9.27
CA LEU A 762 17.93 5.27 -8.02
C LEU A 762 17.33 5.98 -6.81
N GLY A 763 17.03 7.27 -6.95
CA GLY A 763 16.27 8.02 -5.94
C GLY A 763 14.91 7.39 -5.66
N GLN A 764 14.13 7.05 -6.69
CA GLN A 764 12.85 6.34 -6.54
C GLN A 764 13.02 4.98 -5.84
N ALA A 765 14.02 4.20 -6.25
CA ALA A 765 14.29 2.91 -5.66
C ALA A 765 14.61 3.04 -4.16
N ALA A 766 15.47 4.00 -3.80
CA ALA A 766 15.80 4.28 -2.40
C ALA A 766 14.57 4.70 -1.58
N VAL A 767 13.66 5.52 -2.14
CA VAL A 767 12.36 5.84 -1.51
C VAL A 767 11.54 4.60 -1.27
N LEU A 768 11.34 3.81 -2.32
CA LEU A 768 10.48 2.64 -2.25
C LEU A 768 11.03 1.67 -1.18
N VAL A 769 12.35 1.45 -1.16
CA VAL A 769 13.00 0.65 -0.12
C VAL A 769 12.82 1.27 1.25
N GLY A 770 13.08 2.57 1.42
CA GLY A 770 12.93 3.27 2.70
C GLY A 770 11.51 3.21 3.25
N LEU A 771 10.49 3.44 2.41
CA LEU A 771 9.08 3.35 2.80
C LEU A 771 8.65 1.92 3.10
N VAL A 772 9.09 0.95 2.29
CA VAL A 772 8.84 -0.48 2.55
C VAL A 772 9.46 -0.89 3.88
N LEU A 773 10.69 -0.46 4.18
CA LEU A 773 11.34 -0.73 5.48
C LEU A 773 10.63 -0.02 6.63
N ALA A 774 10.19 1.23 6.44
CA ALA A 774 9.44 1.99 7.44
C ALA A 774 8.13 1.30 7.83
N VAL A 775 7.46 0.65 6.87
CA VAL A 775 6.25 -0.15 7.13
C VAL A 775 6.61 -1.54 7.67
N ALA A 776 7.61 -2.22 7.10
CA ALA A 776 7.92 -3.60 7.47
C ALA A 776 8.52 -3.71 8.88
N LEU A 777 9.44 -2.82 9.27
CA LEU A 777 10.19 -2.94 10.53
C LEU A 777 9.27 -2.96 11.77
N PRO A 778 8.30 -2.04 11.95
CA PRO A 778 7.38 -2.10 13.08
C PRO A 778 6.54 -3.39 13.09
N LEU A 779 6.04 -3.82 11.92
CA LEU A 779 5.20 -5.02 11.81
C LEU A 779 5.98 -6.30 12.16
N LEU A 780 7.28 -6.35 11.82
CA LEU A 780 8.15 -7.48 12.15
C LEU A 780 8.47 -7.57 13.64
N GLN A 781 8.20 -6.54 14.44
CA GLN A 781 8.41 -6.56 15.89
C GLN A 781 7.27 -7.22 16.68
N GLY A 782 6.16 -7.59 16.03
CA GLY A 782 5.09 -8.35 16.68
C GLY A 782 5.61 -9.64 17.32
N THR A 783 5.16 -9.94 18.54
CA THR A 783 5.65 -11.08 19.35
C THR A 783 5.52 -12.41 18.62
N TYR A 784 4.37 -12.67 17.99
CA TYR A 784 4.14 -13.89 17.22
C TYR A 784 5.04 -13.99 15.98
N VAL A 785 5.29 -12.88 15.29
CA VAL A 785 6.20 -12.84 14.14
C VAL A 785 7.64 -13.15 14.57
N GLN A 786 8.08 -12.60 15.71
CA GLN A 786 9.41 -12.86 16.28
C GLN A 786 9.56 -14.33 16.71
N GLU A 787 8.57 -14.89 17.39
CA GLU A 787 8.57 -16.29 17.79
C GLU A 787 8.66 -17.23 16.57
N ARG A 788 7.89 -16.92 15.52
CA ARG A 788 7.96 -17.63 14.25
C ARG A 788 9.36 -17.54 13.65
N LEU A 789 9.99 -16.36 13.62
CA LEU A 789 11.37 -16.23 13.11
C LEU A 789 12.39 -17.02 13.94
N ALA A 790 12.28 -16.99 15.27
CA ALA A 790 13.16 -17.73 16.18
C ALA A 790 13.06 -19.26 15.97
N ASN A 791 11.85 -19.78 15.73
CA ASN A 791 11.57 -21.20 15.51
C ASN A 791 11.85 -21.69 14.07
N SER A 792 12.75 -21.05 13.33
CA SER A 792 13.08 -21.44 11.95
C SER A 792 13.84 -22.76 11.87
N GLY A 793 14.73 -23.02 12.83
CA GLY A 793 15.54 -24.25 12.87
C GLY A 793 14.73 -25.50 13.18
N SER A 794 13.75 -25.42 14.10
CA SER A 794 12.88 -26.54 14.47
C SER A 794 11.92 -26.91 13.33
N ASP A 795 11.30 -25.91 12.68
CA ASP A 795 10.43 -26.13 11.52
C ASP A 795 11.15 -26.81 10.34
N LEU A 796 12.40 -26.43 10.07
CA LEU A 796 13.18 -27.07 9.02
C LEU A 796 13.43 -28.55 9.30
N LYS A 797 13.66 -28.93 10.57
CA LYS A 797 13.82 -30.34 10.96
C LYS A 797 12.52 -31.14 10.73
N LEU A 798 11.37 -30.56 11.09
CA LEU A 798 10.06 -31.16 10.85
C LEU A 798 9.83 -31.38 9.34
N ARG A 799 10.08 -30.36 8.52
CA ARG A 799 9.97 -30.45 7.06
C ARG A 799 10.90 -31.50 6.46
N GLN A 800 12.15 -31.58 6.92
CA GLN A 800 13.09 -32.60 6.44
C GLN A 800 12.65 -34.02 6.81
N ALA A 801 12.03 -34.22 7.98
CA ALA A 801 11.44 -35.50 8.36
C ALA A 801 10.25 -35.84 7.44
N HIS A 802 9.37 -34.86 7.21
CA HIS A 802 8.24 -34.99 6.28
C HIS A 802 8.68 -35.34 4.85
N TRP A 803 9.71 -34.67 4.32
CA TRP A 803 10.24 -34.98 2.99
C TRP A 803 10.85 -36.38 2.89
N ARG A 804 11.45 -36.89 3.98
CA ARG A 804 11.97 -38.26 4.03
C ARG A 804 10.84 -39.28 4.02
N ASP A 805 9.78 -39.05 4.80
CA ASP A 805 8.57 -39.90 4.78
C ASP A 805 7.92 -39.87 3.39
N ALA A 806 7.69 -38.68 2.82
CA ALA A 806 7.14 -38.49 1.49
C ALA A 806 7.88 -39.30 0.40
N LEU A 807 9.21 -39.23 0.37
CA LEU A 807 10.01 -39.95 -0.62
C LEU A 807 10.09 -41.47 -0.37
N ALA A 808 9.96 -41.91 0.89
CA ALA A 808 9.95 -43.31 1.28
C ALA A 808 8.62 -44.03 0.93
N MET A 809 7.52 -43.29 0.76
CA MET A 809 6.22 -43.85 0.38
C MET A 809 6.11 -44.31 -1.09
N ARG A 810 7.07 -43.94 -1.94
CA ARG A 810 7.08 -44.27 -3.38
C ARG A 810 7.26 -45.76 -3.61
N ASP A 811 6.68 -46.27 -4.70
CA ASP A 811 6.91 -47.65 -5.12
C ASP A 811 8.39 -47.86 -5.45
N ASP A 812 8.99 -48.94 -4.93
CA ASP A 812 10.38 -49.27 -5.19
C ASP A 812 10.56 -50.01 -6.52
N ASN A 813 10.40 -49.28 -7.64
CA ASN A 813 10.64 -49.83 -8.98
C ASN A 813 11.34 -48.81 -9.90
N PRO A 814 12.06 -49.27 -10.94
CA PRO A 814 12.82 -48.38 -11.83
C PRO A 814 11.94 -47.34 -12.55
N LEU A 815 10.71 -47.70 -12.90
CA LEU A 815 9.78 -46.81 -13.61
C LEU A 815 9.37 -45.63 -12.73
N THR A 816 9.01 -45.87 -11.47
CA THR A 816 8.70 -44.85 -10.47
C THR A 816 9.90 -43.97 -10.16
N ARG A 817 11.13 -44.52 -10.15
CA ARG A 817 12.35 -43.72 -9.99
C ARG A 817 12.57 -42.76 -11.18
N LEU A 818 12.26 -43.20 -12.40
CA LEU A 818 12.46 -42.42 -13.63
C LEU A 818 11.37 -41.37 -13.84
N VAL A 819 10.09 -41.76 -13.78
CA VAL A 819 8.92 -40.98 -14.20
C VAL A 819 8.01 -40.57 -13.03
N GLY A 820 8.29 -41.05 -11.81
CA GLY A 820 7.54 -40.70 -10.60
C GLY A 820 6.28 -41.55 -10.37
N MET A 821 5.57 -41.23 -9.30
CA MET A 821 4.30 -41.89 -8.89
C MET A 821 3.11 -41.46 -9.76
N GLY A 822 3.25 -40.37 -10.50
CA GLY A 822 2.18 -39.68 -11.21
C GLY A 822 1.68 -38.46 -10.46
N ILE A 823 1.44 -37.39 -11.20
CA ILE A 823 1.09 -36.07 -10.66
C ILE A 823 -0.21 -36.12 -9.86
N GLY A 824 -0.21 -35.50 -8.68
CA GLY A 824 -1.40 -35.43 -7.82
C GLY A 824 -1.70 -36.72 -7.04
N LYS A 825 -0.83 -37.75 -7.07
CA LYS A 825 -0.99 -38.97 -6.24
C LYS A 825 -0.55 -38.81 -4.79
N PHE A 826 0.07 -37.69 -4.42
CA PHE A 826 0.59 -37.51 -3.06
C PHE A 826 -0.49 -37.65 -1.97
N PRO A 827 -1.65 -36.98 -2.00
CA PRO A 827 -2.63 -37.07 -0.91
C PRO A 827 -3.13 -38.49 -0.65
N VAL A 828 -3.45 -39.24 -1.71
CA VAL A 828 -3.87 -40.65 -1.57
C VAL A 828 -2.75 -41.55 -1.08
N THR A 829 -1.51 -41.31 -1.52
CA THR A 829 -0.35 -42.10 -1.09
C THR A 829 -0.03 -41.81 0.38
N HIS A 830 -0.08 -40.54 0.79
CA HIS A 830 0.10 -40.10 2.17
C HIS A 830 -0.91 -40.76 3.09
N TYR A 831 -2.20 -40.68 2.74
CA TYR A 831 -3.28 -41.30 3.51
C TYR A 831 -3.07 -42.82 3.70
N LEU A 832 -2.57 -43.52 2.69
CA LEU A 832 -2.41 -44.98 2.71
C LEU A 832 -1.08 -45.46 3.31
N ARG A 833 0.01 -44.69 3.20
CA ARG A 833 1.38 -45.20 3.44
C ARG A 833 2.24 -44.38 4.40
N SER A 834 1.82 -43.18 4.82
CA SER A 834 2.64 -42.32 5.69
C SER A 834 2.84 -42.94 7.07
N ARG A 835 4.01 -42.71 7.67
CA ARG A 835 4.38 -43.20 9.02
C ARG A 835 4.35 -42.12 10.09
N GLU A 836 3.94 -40.89 9.77
CA GLU A 836 3.91 -39.79 10.73
C GLU A 836 2.93 -40.09 11.89
N ALA A 837 3.24 -39.68 13.12
CA ALA A 837 2.40 -40.00 14.29
C ALA A 837 0.98 -39.37 14.21
N ALA A 838 0.83 -38.30 13.43
CA ALA A 838 -0.44 -37.64 13.09
C ALA A 838 -1.01 -38.11 11.72
N SER A 839 -0.52 -39.21 11.16
CA SER A 839 -0.55 -39.59 9.72
C SER A 839 -1.89 -39.67 9.01
N ARG A 840 -3.03 -39.68 9.71
CA ARG A 840 -4.33 -39.86 9.06
C ARG A 840 -5.14 -38.60 9.18
N SER A 841 -5.12 -37.77 8.13
CA SER A 841 -6.19 -36.79 7.91
C SER A 841 -7.51 -37.55 7.73
N SER A 842 -8.58 -37.04 8.33
CA SER A 842 -9.93 -37.43 7.94
C SER A 842 -10.14 -37.17 6.45
N ILE A 843 -11.02 -37.95 5.83
CA ILE A 843 -11.38 -37.87 4.42
C ILE A 843 -12.89 -37.71 4.29
N HIS A 844 -13.33 -36.95 3.29
CA HIS A 844 -14.73 -36.93 2.87
C HIS A 844 -14.92 -37.75 1.60
N SER A 845 -16.06 -38.41 1.50
CA SER A 845 -16.54 -38.99 0.25
C SER A 845 -18.06 -39.00 0.21
N LEU A 846 -18.61 -38.99 -1.00
CA LEU A 846 -20.01 -39.26 -1.26
C LEU A 846 -20.18 -40.76 -1.45
N ALA A 847 -21.09 -41.35 -0.69
CA ALA A 847 -21.46 -42.75 -0.75
C ALA A 847 -22.97 -42.90 -1.02
N GLY A 848 -23.43 -44.12 -1.27
CA GLY A 848 -24.84 -44.40 -1.57
C GLY A 848 -25.12 -44.62 -3.06
N THR A 849 -26.40 -44.63 -3.42
CA THR A 849 -26.84 -44.77 -4.82
C THR A 849 -26.93 -43.40 -5.49
N PRO A 850 -26.85 -43.29 -6.81
CA PRO A 850 -27.03 -42.00 -7.50
C PRO A 850 -28.36 -41.29 -7.18
N ALA A 851 -29.38 -42.05 -6.79
CA ALA A 851 -30.69 -41.52 -6.41
C ALA A 851 -30.75 -41.03 -4.95
N ASN A 852 -29.84 -41.49 -4.07
CA ASN A 852 -29.76 -41.08 -2.68
C ASN A 852 -28.30 -41.08 -2.19
N PRO A 853 -27.51 -40.08 -2.59
CA PRO A 853 -26.14 -39.91 -2.11
C PRO A 853 -26.13 -39.31 -0.70
N PHE A 854 -25.16 -39.70 0.13
CA PHE A 854 -24.95 -39.13 1.45
C PHE A 854 -23.45 -38.90 1.72
N LEU A 855 -23.15 -38.00 2.66
CA LEU A 855 -21.78 -37.65 3.03
C LEU A 855 -21.21 -38.69 3.99
N ARG A 856 -20.00 -39.16 3.71
CA ARG A 856 -19.22 -40.03 4.59
C ARG A 856 -17.95 -39.30 5.03
N LEU A 857 -17.73 -39.24 6.33
CA LEU A 857 -16.53 -38.69 6.96
C LEU A 857 -15.70 -39.81 7.60
N GLY A 858 -14.44 -39.91 7.23
CA GLY A 858 -13.50 -40.90 7.75
C GLY A 858 -12.90 -40.54 9.12
N PRO A 859 -12.25 -41.51 9.79
CA PRO A 859 -11.51 -41.26 11.02
C PRO A 859 -10.21 -40.48 10.75
N GLY A 860 -9.63 -39.89 11.79
CA GLY A 860 -8.37 -39.14 11.71
C GLY A 860 -8.47 -37.69 12.18
N SER A 861 -7.44 -36.90 11.90
CA SER A 861 -7.39 -35.46 12.17
C SER A 861 -8.59 -34.75 11.52
N PRO A 862 -9.28 -33.83 12.21
CA PRO A 862 -10.51 -33.23 11.71
C PRO A 862 -10.37 -32.61 10.31
N LEU A 863 -11.34 -32.95 9.46
CA LEU A 863 -11.61 -32.30 8.19
C LEU A 863 -13.02 -31.73 8.29
N TYR A 864 -13.16 -30.44 8.00
CA TYR A 864 -14.41 -29.71 8.12
C TYR A 864 -15.03 -29.63 6.74
N VAL A 865 -16.19 -30.24 6.54
CA VAL A 865 -17.03 -30.03 5.35
C VAL A 865 -17.97 -28.88 5.66
N GLU A 866 -17.82 -27.78 4.94
CA GLU A 866 -18.40 -26.49 5.33
C GLU A 866 -19.30 -25.90 4.25
N GLN A 867 -20.30 -25.14 4.67
CA GLN A 867 -21.14 -24.33 3.80
C GLN A 867 -21.27 -22.91 4.37
N MET A 868 -21.09 -21.89 3.51
CA MET A 868 -21.32 -20.49 3.87
C MET A 868 -22.81 -20.24 4.15
N VAL A 869 -23.12 -19.64 5.29
CA VAL A 869 -24.50 -19.36 5.74
C VAL A 869 -24.66 -17.89 6.17
N ALA A 870 -25.81 -17.30 5.87
CA ALA A 870 -26.10 -15.91 6.17
C ALA A 870 -26.90 -15.80 7.49
N LEU A 871 -26.20 -15.63 8.61
CA LEU A 871 -26.80 -15.55 9.95
C LEU A 871 -27.15 -14.12 10.35
N GLU A 872 -28.31 -13.92 10.98
CA GLU A 872 -28.69 -12.69 11.67
C GLU A 872 -28.38 -12.80 13.17
N PRO A 873 -27.84 -11.74 13.79
CA PRO A 873 -27.53 -11.74 15.22
C PRO A 873 -28.83 -11.79 16.07
N GLY A 874 -28.76 -12.43 17.23
CA GLY A 874 -29.86 -12.52 18.20
C GLY A 874 -31.05 -13.38 17.75
N ARG A 875 -30.87 -14.23 16.73
CA ARG A 875 -31.89 -15.16 16.22
C ARG A 875 -31.58 -16.61 16.61
N SER A 876 -32.64 -17.40 16.77
CA SER A 876 -32.58 -18.86 16.96
C SER A 876 -32.66 -19.59 15.61
N TYR A 877 -31.78 -20.57 15.44
CA TYR A 877 -31.69 -21.43 14.27
C TYR A 877 -31.90 -22.89 14.65
N ARG A 878 -32.69 -23.62 13.87
CA ARG A 878 -32.92 -25.05 13.97
C ARG A 878 -32.01 -25.78 12.99
N LEU A 879 -31.11 -26.59 13.53
CA LEU A 879 -30.25 -27.51 12.79
C LEU A 879 -30.84 -28.92 12.88
N ALA A 880 -31.18 -29.51 11.75
CA ALA A 880 -31.61 -30.90 11.65
C ALA A 880 -30.72 -31.69 10.68
N PHE A 881 -30.42 -32.95 10.98
CA PHE A 881 -29.69 -33.85 10.10
C PHE A 881 -29.90 -35.31 10.50
N ASP A 882 -29.68 -36.23 9.56
CA ASP A 882 -29.67 -37.66 9.81
C ASP A 882 -28.23 -38.16 9.92
N VAL A 883 -27.94 -38.95 10.94
CA VAL A 883 -26.60 -39.49 11.19
C VAL A 883 -26.62 -41.00 11.45
N ARG A 884 -25.59 -41.69 10.97
CA ARG A 884 -25.35 -43.11 11.21
C ARG A 884 -23.86 -43.39 11.41
N SER A 885 -23.55 -44.38 12.25
CA SER A 885 -22.21 -44.99 12.32
C SER A 885 -22.29 -46.48 12.63
N GLU A 886 -21.41 -47.26 11.99
CA GLU A 886 -21.28 -48.70 12.21
C GLU A 886 -20.48 -49.02 13.48
N LEU A 887 -19.61 -48.11 13.94
CA LEU A 887 -18.72 -48.32 15.07
C LEU A 887 -19.27 -47.66 16.36
N PRO A 888 -19.04 -48.27 17.54
CA PRO A 888 -19.39 -47.65 18.81
C PRO A 888 -18.56 -46.37 19.04
N ALA A 889 -19.14 -45.39 19.74
CA ALA A 889 -18.50 -44.14 20.13
C ALA A 889 -18.06 -43.21 18.98
N ALA A 890 -18.66 -43.30 17.80
CA ALA A 890 -18.47 -42.26 16.79
C ALA A 890 -19.08 -40.94 17.25
N GLN A 891 -18.33 -39.86 17.05
CA GLN A 891 -18.73 -38.51 17.42
C GLN A 891 -18.83 -37.67 16.16
N ILE A 892 -19.92 -36.91 16.03
CA ILE A 892 -20.02 -35.85 15.04
C ILE A 892 -19.85 -34.51 15.74
N GLY A 893 -18.92 -33.72 15.23
CA GLY A 893 -18.80 -32.31 15.51
C GLY A 893 -19.58 -31.51 14.48
N VAL A 894 -20.42 -30.62 14.96
CA VAL A 894 -21.00 -29.56 14.14
C VAL A 894 -20.53 -28.23 14.72
N GLY A 895 -20.23 -27.26 13.85
CA GLY A 895 -19.81 -25.93 14.25
C GLY A 895 -20.54 -24.88 13.44
N LEU A 896 -21.05 -23.84 14.11
CA LEU A 896 -21.57 -22.65 13.46
C LEU A 896 -20.68 -21.47 13.85
N CYS A 897 -19.76 -21.09 12.96
CA CYS A 897 -18.65 -20.19 13.29
C CYS A 897 -18.47 -19.06 12.27
N GLU A 898 -18.08 -17.88 12.75
CA GLU A 898 -17.46 -16.84 11.92
C GLU A 898 -16.08 -17.32 11.47
N LYS A 899 -15.92 -17.52 10.16
CA LYS A 899 -14.73 -18.11 9.55
C LYS A 899 -14.60 -17.69 8.09
N TRP A 900 -13.40 -17.26 7.69
CA TRP A 900 -13.10 -17.01 6.28
C TRP A 900 -12.63 -18.29 5.58
N MET A 901 -11.40 -18.75 5.85
CA MET A 901 -10.84 -19.96 5.23
C MET A 901 -10.49 -21.05 6.25
N LEU A 902 -9.47 -20.82 7.10
CA LEU A 902 -8.93 -21.83 8.03
C LEU A 902 -9.33 -21.57 9.48
N ALA A 903 -9.00 -20.38 10.01
CA ALA A 903 -9.24 -20.05 11.41
C ALA A 903 -10.69 -19.65 11.70
N SER A 904 -11.33 -20.36 12.63
CA SER A 904 -12.59 -19.98 13.26
C SER A 904 -12.34 -18.91 14.32
N HIS A 905 -13.29 -17.96 14.48
CA HIS A 905 -13.14 -16.89 15.45
C HIS A 905 -14.20 -16.93 16.56
N ARG A 906 -15.45 -16.58 16.26
CA ARG A 906 -16.59 -16.76 17.19
C ARG A 906 -17.42 -17.94 16.72
N CYS A 907 -17.80 -18.83 17.63
CA CYS A 907 -18.63 -19.99 17.35
C CYS A 907 -19.82 -20.03 18.31
N ALA A 908 -20.99 -20.41 17.81
CA ALA A 908 -22.12 -20.73 18.68
C ALA A 908 -21.88 -22.10 19.32
N ALA A 909 -22.17 -22.20 20.62
CA ALA A 909 -22.03 -23.44 21.36
C ALA A 909 -23.09 -24.45 20.90
N LEU A 910 -22.64 -25.62 20.48
CA LEU A 910 -23.48 -26.80 20.29
C LEU A 910 -23.33 -27.72 21.51
N PRO A 911 -24.36 -28.53 21.85
CA PRO A 911 -24.21 -29.58 22.85
C PRO A 911 -23.02 -30.48 22.48
N GLN A 912 -22.28 -30.95 23.50
CA GLN A 912 -21.12 -31.85 23.43
C GLN A 912 -21.19 -32.91 22.31
N PRO A 913 -20.04 -33.40 21.79
CA PRO A 913 -19.98 -34.25 20.61
C PRO A 913 -21.06 -35.33 20.62
N ILE A 914 -21.85 -35.36 19.54
CA ILE A 914 -23.06 -36.16 19.50
C ILE A 914 -22.63 -37.62 19.32
N GLU A 915 -22.66 -38.38 20.41
CA GLU A 915 -22.36 -39.81 20.36
C GLU A 915 -23.41 -40.56 19.54
N THR A 916 -22.96 -41.21 18.48
CA THR A 916 -23.78 -42.17 17.76
C THR A 916 -23.82 -43.47 18.56
N LYS A 917 -25.02 -43.95 18.91
CA LYS A 917 -25.15 -45.33 19.41
C LYS A 917 -24.92 -46.29 18.23
N PRO A 918 -24.16 -47.38 18.40
CA PRO A 918 -23.86 -48.31 17.32
C PRO A 918 -25.14 -48.89 16.69
N GLY A 919 -25.17 -48.95 15.35
CA GLY A 919 -26.25 -49.61 14.59
C GLY A 919 -26.44 -49.08 13.17
N ASN A 920 -27.03 -49.89 12.30
CA ASN A 920 -27.16 -49.61 10.86
C ASN A 920 -28.31 -48.65 10.48
N GLY A 921 -29.09 -48.17 11.45
CA GLY A 921 -30.24 -47.30 11.22
C GLY A 921 -29.87 -45.83 11.22
N TRP A 922 -30.42 -45.07 10.26
CA TRP A 922 -30.38 -43.60 10.27
C TRP A 922 -31.11 -43.05 11.49
N ARG A 923 -30.54 -42.02 12.11
CA ARG A 923 -31.14 -41.35 13.26
C ARG A 923 -31.26 -39.86 12.98
N HIS A 924 -32.48 -39.38 13.06
CA HIS A 924 -32.77 -37.96 13.01
C HIS A 924 -32.26 -37.26 14.28
N ARG A 925 -31.62 -36.12 14.09
CA ARG A 925 -31.09 -35.25 15.13
C ARG A 925 -31.50 -33.82 14.85
N GLU A 926 -31.97 -33.15 15.87
CA GLU A 926 -32.43 -31.76 15.79
C GLU A 926 -31.91 -30.98 17.00
N TYR A 927 -31.36 -29.80 16.74
CA TYR A 927 -30.80 -28.90 17.75
C TYR A 927 -31.22 -27.47 17.45
N THR A 928 -31.45 -26.70 18.51
CA THR A 928 -31.65 -25.24 18.40
C THR A 928 -30.36 -24.54 18.80
N ILE A 929 -29.93 -23.60 17.96
CA ILE A 929 -28.68 -22.85 18.09
C ILE A 929 -29.04 -21.36 18.18
N GLU A 930 -28.63 -20.71 19.26
CA GLU A 930 -28.72 -19.26 19.37
C GLU A 930 -27.51 -18.62 18.68
N SER A 931 -27.77 -17.73 17.72
CA SER A 931 -26.70 -17.02 17.01
C SER A 931 -25.93 -16.05 17.90
N GLY A 932 -26.55 -15.51 18.95
CA GLY A 932 -25.91 -14.51 19.81
C GLY A 932 -25.42 -13.32 18.99
N GLU A 933 -24.12 -13.00 19.06
CA GLU A 933 -23.51 -11.94 18.25
C GLU A 933 -23.03 -12.39 16.86
N LEU A 934 -23.23 -13.66 16.47
CA LEU A 934 -22.78 -14.14 15.16
C LEU A 934 -23.52 -13.40 14.04
N GLY A 935 -22.75 -12.91 13.06
CA GLY A 935 -23.30 -12.15 11.96
C GLY A 935 -23.61 -10.69 12.30
N SER A 936 -23.16 -10.19 13.45
CA SER A 936 -23.20 -8.78 13.83
C SER A 936 -22.36 -7.90 12.87
N GLY A 937 -22.74 -6.62 12.74
CA GLY A 937 -21.99 -5.61 12.00
C GLY A 937 -22.64 -5.23 10.65
N GLY A 938 -22.29 -4.03 10.15
CA GLY A 938 -22.71 -3.57 8.83
C GLY A 938 -22.06 -4.37 7.69
N TRP A 939 -22.42 -4.08 6.43
CA TRP A 939 -21.92 -4.86 5.27
C TRP A 939 -20.38 -4.96 5.18
N ILE A 940 -19.66 -3.94 5.66
CA ILE A 940 -18.18 -3.92 5.70
C ILE A 940 -17.63 -4.79 6.83
N GLU A 941 -18.24 -4.70 8.01
CA GLU A 941 -17.82 -5.30 9.28
C GLU A 941 -18.35 -6.73 9.48
N ARG A 942 -19.33 -7.14 8.67
CA ARG A 942 -19.95 -8.46 8.80
C ARG A 942 -18.96 -9.55 8.41
N ARG A 943 -18.67 -10.40 9.38
CA ARG A 943 -17.85 -11.60 9.21
C ARG A 943 -18.65 -12.69 8.50
N PRO A 944 -18.03 -13.40 7.55
CA PRO A 944 -18.66 -14.58 6.94
C PRO A 944 -18.80 -15.68 7.99
N ALA A 945 -19.96 -16.34 8.00
CA ALA A 945 -20.26 -17.47 8.87
C ALA A 945 -20.37 -18.77 8.06
N LYS A 946 -19.93 -19.87 8.66
CA LYS A 946 -19.95 -21.20 8.07
C LYS A 946 -20.60 -22.20 9.02
N LEU A 947 -21.40 -23.08 8.44
CA LEU A 947 -21.81 -24.34 9.04
C LEU A 947 -20.76 -25.40 8.68
N SER A 948 -20.12 -26.01 9.67
CA SER A 948 -19.04 -26.98 9.50
C SER A 948 -19.43 -28.33 10.10
N LEU A 949 -19.25 -29.41 9.34
CA LEU A 949 -19.46 -30.80 9.75
C LEU A 949 -18.11 -31.52 9.81
N PHE A 950 -17.80 -32.20 10.91
CA PHE A 950 -16.54 -32.93 11.08
C PHE A 950 -16.70 -34.17 11.96
N SER A 951 -15.84 -35.17 11.78
CA SER A 951 -15.82 -36.39 12.61
C SER A 951 -14.88 -36.23 13.81
N GLY A 952 -15.32 -36.71 14.98
CA GLY A 952 -14.50 -36.83 16.18
C GLY A 952 -13.64 -38.09 16.14
N ALA A 953 -12.55 -38.02 15.37
CA ALA A 953 -11.33 -38.86 15.31
C ALA A 953 -11.42 -40.41 15.22
N ALA A 954 -12.37 -41.09 15.86
CA ALA A 954 -12.28 -42.52 16.14
C ALA A 954 -13.08 -43.45 15.21
N ALA A 955 -14.03 -42.92 14.41
CA ALA A 955 -14.92 -43.75 13.59
C ALA A 955 -15.42 -43.05 12.32
N VAL A 956 -15.92 -43.85 11.39
CA VAL A 956 -16.60 -43.38 10.17
C VAL A 956 -18.00 -42.91 10.54
N VAL A 957 -18.37 -41.71 10.07
CA VAL A 957 -19.69 -41.13 10.28
C VAL A 957 -20.34 -40.84 8.93
N GLU A 958 -21.60 -41.22 8.79
CA GLU A 958 -22.42 -40.96 7.61
C GLU A 958 -23.52 -39.96 7.96
N ILE A 959 -23.71 -38.96 7.09
CA ILE A 959 -24.55 -37.79 7.32
C ILE A 959 -25.41 -37.53 6.08
N ASP A 960 -26.69 -37.27 6.30
CA ASP A 960 -27.65 -36.93 5.25
C ASP A 960 -28.68 -35.89 5.74
N ASN A 961 -29.44 -35.29 4.81
CA ASN A 961 -30.54 -34.36 5.06
C ASN A 961 -30.21 -33.18 6.00
N VAL A 962 -29.05 -32.54 5.79
CA VAL A 962 -28.62 -31.42 6.63
C VAL A 962 -29.46 -30.16 6.34
N ARG A 963 -30.16 -29.66 7.36
CA ARG A 963 -31.06 -28.50 7.28
C ARG A 963 -30.76 -27.47 8.36
N LEU A 964 -30.16 -26.37 7.91
CA LEU A 964 -29.98 -25.05 8.49
C LEU A 964 -31.19 -24.12 8.39
N ALA A 965 -32.17 -24.05 9.31
CA ALA A 965 -33.31 -23.12 9.14
C ALA A 965 -33.47 -22.14 10.30
N GLN A 966 -33.86 -20.90 10.02
CA GLN A 966 -34.35 -20.00 11.07
C GLN A 966 -35.69 -20.53 11.60
N VAL A 967 -35.93 -20.49 12.92
CA VAL A 967 -37.12 -21.11 13.54
C VAL A 967 -38.44 -20.64 12.91
N ASP A 968 -38.53 -19.35 12.55
CA ASP A 968 -39.70 -18.73 11.88
C ASP A 968 -39.36 -18.17 10.48
N GLY A 969 -38.30 -18.68 9.84
CA GLY A 969 -37.74 -18.07 8.64
C GLY A 969 -37.31 -19.07 7.56
N PRO A 970 -36.56 -18.58 6.55
CA PRO A 970 -36.13 -19.43 5.45
C PRO A 970 -35.06 -20.44 5.89
N GLU A 971 -35.00 -21.55 5.15
CA GLU A 971 -33.86 -22.46 5.18
C GLU A 971 -32.64 -21.77 4.55
N LEU A 972 -31.52 -21.79 5.27
CA LEU A 972 -30.23 -21.21 4.88
C LEU A 972 -29.31 -22.21 4.17
N THR A 973 -29.45 -23.51 4.47
CA THR A 973 -28.66 -24.55 3.80
C THR A 973 -29.21 -24.87 2.43
N VAL A 974 -28.32 -25.21 1.49
CA VAL A 974 -28.68 -25.63 0.14
C VAL A 974 -27.94 -26.94 -0.15
N ASN A 975 -28.59 -27.87 -0.86
CA ASN A 975 -28.02 -29.19 -1.18
C ASN A 975 -27.64 -30.01 0.08
N GLY A 976 -28.50 -30.00 1.10
CA GLY A 976 -28.28 -30.72 2.37
C GLY A 976 -28.37 -32.24 2.28
N GLY A 977 -29.02 -32.77 1.24
CA GLY A 977 -29.08 -34.21 0.92
C GLY A 977 -28.10 -34.64 -0.18
N PHE A 978 -27.11 -33.80 -0.51
CA PHE A 978 -25.99 -34.11 -1.43
C PHE A 978 -26.36 -34.60 -2.84
N ALA A 979 -27.62 -34.44 -3.28
CA ALA A 979 -28.10 -34.87 -4.59
C ALA A 979 -27.37 -34.20 -5.77
N GLN A 980 -26.85 -32.98 -5.56
CA GLN A 980 -26.02 -32.25 -6.53
C GLN A 980 -24.51 -32.45 -6.27
N GLY A 981 -24.15 -33.55 -5.60
CA GLY A 981 -22.79 -33.81 -5.15
C GLY A 981 -22.35 -32.81 -4.08
N MET A 982 -21.13 -32.29 -4.23
CA MET A 982 -20.54 -31.32 -3.29
C MET A 982 -20.85 -29.85 -3.65
N ASP A 983 -21.82 -29.58 -4.53
CA ASP A 983 -22.20 -28.20 -4.84
C ASP A 983 -22.63 -27.46 -3.55
N ARG A 984 -22.08 -26.26 -3.35
CA ARG A 984 -22.17 -25.42 -2.13
C ARG A 984 -21.48 -25.95 -0.87
N TRP A 985 -20.87 -27.13 -0.91
CA TRP A 985 -20.11 -27.70 0.20
C TRP A 985 -18.62 -27.70 -0.13
N PHE A 986 -17.82 -27.05 0.71
CA PHE A 986 -16.38 -26.92 0.51
C PHE A 986 -15.65 -27.32 1.79
N PHE A 987 -14.57 -28.09 1.66
CA PHE A 987 -13.88 -28.61 2.84
C PHE A 987 -12.63 -27.78 3.19
N ALA A 988 -12.23 -27.83 4.45
CA ALA A 988 -10.98 -27.28 4.96
C ALA A 988 -10.37 -28.21 6.01
N THR A 989 -9.06 -28.11 6.24
CA THR A 989 -8.35 -28.93 7.24
C THR A 989 -7.32 -28.10 8.01
N ASP A 990 -7.08 -28.50 9.25
CA ASP A 990 -6.01 -27.93 10.08
C ASP A 990 -4.68 -28.68 9.90
N PHE A 991 -4.67 -29.79 9.16
CA PHE A 991 -3.50 -30.64 8.94
C PHE A 991 -3.03 -30.61 7.48
N ASP A 992 -2.12 -29.69 7.16
CA ASP A 992 -1.67 -29.41 5.79
C ASP A 992 -0.67 -30.44 5.21
N LEU A 993 0.13 -31.10 6.07
CA LEU A 993 1.14 -32.09 5.66
C LEU A 993 0.57 -33.27 4.86
N ALA A 994 -0.69 -33.65 5.09
CA ALA A 994 -1.35 -34.72 4.32
C ALA A 994 -1.62 -34.35 2.85
N TRP A 995 -1.63 -33.06 2.53
CA TRP A 995 -2.06 -32.53 1.23
C TRP A 995 -0.89 -31.98 0.42
N HIS A 996 0.17 -31.50 1.09
CA HIS A 996 1.31 -30.85 0.46
C HIS A 996 2.64 -31.41 0.98
N MET A 997 3.60 -31.63 0.08
CA MET A 997 4.99 -31.95 0.48
C MET A 997 5.75 -30.72 1.00
N HIS A 998 5.20 -29.51 0.86
CA HIS A 998 5.85 -28.25 1.23
C HIS A 998 7.25 -28.01 0.62
N SER A 999 7.52 -28.60 -0.54
CA SER A 999 8.70 -28.31 -1.36
C SER A 999 8.46 -28.76 -2.80
N THR A 1000 8.54 -27.83 -3.75
CA THR A 1000 8.33 -28.11 -5.16
C THR A 1000 9.39 -29.06 -5.75
N PRO A 1001 10.70 -28.95 -5.44
CA PRO A 1001 11.69 -29.94 -5.88
C PRO A 1001 11.39 -31.36 -5.41
N VAL A 1002 10.95 -31.53 -4.15
CA VAL A 1002 10.56 -32.83 -3.60
C VAL A 1002 9.30 -33.35 -4.27
N ALA A 1003 8.30 -32.48 -4.49
CA ALA A 1003 7.08 -32.80 -5.21
C ALA A 1003 7.35 -33.25 -6.65
N ILE A 1004 8.24 -32.57 -7.38
CA ILE A 1004 8.66 -32.97 -8.73
C ILE A 1004 9.32 -34.35 -8.71
N LEU A 1005 10.23 -34.61 -7.76
CA LEU A 1005 10.88 -35.91 -7.65
C LEU A 1005 9.90 -37.05 -7.32
N PHE A 1006 8.86 -36.77 -6.53
CA PHE A 1006 7.83 -37.74 -6.22
C PHE A 1006 6.86 -37.97 -7.38
N ASP A 1007 6.31 -36.91 -7.96
CA ASP A 1007 5.28 -36.96 -8.99
C ASP A 1007 5.83 -37.34 -10.37
N GLN A 1008 7.01 -36.81 -10.73
CA GLN A 1008 7.58 -36.85 -12.09
C GLN A 1008 8.94 -37.57 -12.17
N GLY A 1009 9.51 -38.00 -11.04
CA GLY A 1009 10.76 -38.74 -10.98
C GLY A 1009 11.99 -37.93 -11.38
N TRP A 1010 13.13 -38.60 -11.56
CA TRP A 1010 14.38 -37.94 -11.96
C TRP A 1010 14.30 -37.28 -13.34
N PHE A 1011 13.48 -37.83 -14.26
CA PHE A 1011 13.24 -37.21 -15.55
C PHE A 1011 12.59 -35.83 -15.39
N GLY A 1012 11.56 -35.72 -14.53
CA GLY A 1012 10.93 -34.44 -14.23
C GLY A 1012 11.88 -33.44 -13.59
N VAL A 1013 12.70 -33.88 -12.63
CA VAL A 1013 13.72 -33.01 -12.00
C VAL A 1013 14.67 -32.42 -13.05
N MET A 1014 15.16 -33.26 -13.97
CA MET A 1014 16.05 -32.80 -15.04
C MET A 1014 15.33 -31.85 -16.02
N ALA A 1015 14.10 -32.18 -16.42
CA ALA A 1015 13.31 -31.34 -17.33
C ALA A 1015 13.04 -29.96 -16.72
N TRP A 1016 12.64 -29.89 -15.45
CA TRP A 1016 12.45 -28.65 -14.71
C TRP A 1016 13.75 -27.86 -14.55
N ALA A 1017 14.85 -28.52 -14.19
CA ALA A 1017 16.15 -27.86 -14.04
C ALA A 1017 16.61 -27.23 -15.36
N LEU A 1018 16.53 -27.97 -16.47
CA LEU A 1018 16.84 -27.47 -17.81
C LEU A 1018 15.92 -26.31 -18.20
N PHE A 1019 14.61 -26.41 -17.92
CA PHE A 1019 13.65 -25.35 -18.22
C PHE A 1019 13.92 -24.06 -17.43
N VAL A 1020 14.12 -24.17 -16.11
CA VAL A 1020 14.43 -23.04 -15.22
C VAL A 1020 15.73 -22.36 -15.66
N VAL A 1021 16.80 -23.13 -15.90
CA VAL A 1021 18.07 -22.58 -16.39
C VAL A 1021 17.87 -21.92 -17.76
N ALA A 1022 17.06 -22.51 -18.64
CA ALA A 1022 16.78 -21.94 -19.96
C ALA A 1022 16.10 -20.60 -19.95
N VAL A 1023 15.07 -20.49 -19.12
CA VAL A 1023 14.30 -19.27 -18.93
C VAL A 1023 15.19 -18.20 -18.30
N LEU A 1024 15.87 -18.52 -17.19
CA LEU A 1024 16.68 -17.55 -16.45
C LEU A 1024 17.85 -17.03 -17.26
N VAL A 1025 18.63 -17.91 -17.91
CA VAL A 1025 19.75 -17.48 -18.75
C VAL A 1025 19.27 -16.56 -19.87
N THR A 1026 18.11 -16.85 -20.47
CA THR A 1026 17.55 -16.01 -21.54
C THR A 1026 17.10 -14.65 -21.01
N GLN A 1027 16.30 -14.62 -19.94
CA GLN A 1027 15.77 -13.39 -19.36
C GLN A 1027 16.86 -12.50 -18.75
N VAL A 1028 17.82 -13.07 -18.03
CA VAL A 1028 18.94 -12.34 -17.42
C VAL A 1028 19.87 -11.76 -18.48
N ARG A 1029 20.19 -12.51 -19.55
CA ARG A 1029 20.98 -11.97 -20.67
C ARG A 1029 20.30 -10.78 -21.34
N LEU A 1030 18.97 -10.78 -21.46
CA LEU A 1030 18.22 -9.65 -22.01
C LEU A 1030 18.17 -8.48 -21.02
N ALA A 1031 18.00 -8.75 -19.72
CA ALA A 1031 18.05 -7.75 -18.67
C ALA A 1031 19.40 -7.03 -18.61
N TRP A 1032 20.52 -7.75 -18.70
CA TRP A 1032 21.87 -7.16 -18.78
C TRP A 1032 22.08 -6.27 -20.01
N ARG A 1033 21.34 -6.51 -21.09
CA ARG A 1033 21.35 -5.64 -22.28
C ARG A 1033 20.48 -4.38 -22.13
N GLY A 1034 19.86 -4.20 -20.96
CA GLY A 1034 19.04 -3.04 -20.60
C GLY A 1034 17.54 -3.20 -20.85
N ASP A 1035 17.05 -4.43 -21.09
CA ASP A 1035 15.61 -4.70 -21.19
C ASP A 1035 14.96 -4.91 -19.81
N THR A 1036 14.29 -3.86 -19.33
CA THR A 1036 13.62 -3.86 -18.03
C THR A 1036 12.47 -4.86 -17.94
N ARG A 1037 11.81 -5.21 -19.06
CA ARG A 1037 10.67 -6.13 -19.05
C ARG A 1037 11.12 -7.56 -18.74
N SER A 1038 12.15 -8.03 -19.46
CA SER A 1038 12.79 -9.32 -19.20
C SER A 1038 13.34 -9.43 -17.78
N GLY A 1039 13.95 -8.36 -17.26
CA GLY A 1039 14.42 -8.33 -15.87
C GLY A 1039 13.29 -8.37 -14.84
N THR A 1040 12.14 -7.76 -15.13
CA THR A 1040 10.95 -7.83 -14.28
C THR A 1040 10.35 -9.25 -14.27
N ALA A 1041 10.25 -9.89 -15.44
CA ALA A 1041 9.82 -11.29 -15.54
C ALA A 1041 10.75 -12.24 -14.78
N ALA A 1042 12.07 -12.03 -14.89
CA ALA A 1042 13.06 -12.81 -14.15
C ALA A 1042 12.92 -12.64 -12.64
N ALA A 1043 12.73 -11.40 -12.16
CA ALA A 1043 12.53 -11.13 -10.74
C ALA A 1043 11.27 -11.83 -10.20
N ALA A 1044 10.17 -11.81 -10.94
CA ALA A 1044 8.93 -12.51 -10.57
C ALA A 1044 9.10 -14.04 -10.59
N PHE A 1045 9.77 -14.58 -11.60
CA PHE A 1045 10.02 -16.02 -11.74
C PHE A 1045 10.95 -16.55 -10.64
N VAL A 1046 12.04 -15.83 -10.33
CA VAL A 1046 12.95 -16.15 -9.21
C VAL A 1046 12.22 -16.03 -7.87
N GLY A 1047 11.42 -14.98 -7.67
CA GLY A 1047 10.64 -14.78 -6.46
C GLY A 1047 9.67 -15.93 -6.20
N LEU A 1048 8.84 -16.28 -7.19
CA LEU A 1048 7.92 -17.42 -7.09
C LEU A 1048 8.68 -18.74 -6.90
N GLY A 1049 9.82 -18.91 -7.57
CA GLY A 1049 10.72 -20.05 -7.38
C GLY A 1049 11.24 -20.16 -5.95
N ALA A 1050 11.61 -19.04 -5.32
CA ALA A 1050 12.09 -19.00 -3.93
C ALA A 1050 10.99 -19.41 -2.94
N VAL A 1051 9.74 -18.95 -3.12
CA VAL A 1051 8.59 -19.44 -2.35
C VAL A 1051 8.42 -20.96 -2.54
N SER A 1052 8.63 -21.44 -3.76
CA SER A 1052 8.45 -22.85 -4.15
C SER A 1052 9.54 -23.80 -3.61
N LEU A 1053 10.65 -23.30 -3.08
CA LEU A 1053 11.66 -24.17 -2.43
C LEU A 1053 11.13 -24.74 -1.11
N LEU A 1054 10.38 -23.93 -0.36
CA LEU A 1054 9.78 -24.27 0.94
C LEU A 1054 8.24 -24.30 0.86
N GLY A 1055 7.69 -24.44 -0.33
CA GLY A 1055 6.26 -24.61 -0.58
C GLY A 1055 6.03 -25.48 -1.81
N ALA A 1056 4.99 -26.30 -1.81
CA ALA A 1056 4.50 -26.94 -3.03
C ALA A 1056 3.51 -25.96 -3.67
N THR A 1057 3.91 -25.26 -4.73
CA THR A 1057 3.05 -24.27 -5.39
C THR A 1057 2.46 -24.81 -6.70
N ILE A 1058 3.18 -25.72 -7.36
CA ILE A 1058 2.80 -26.27 -8.67
C ILE A 1058 1.73 -27.37 -8.60
N ASP A 1059 1.35 -27.79 -7.39
CA ASP A 1059 0.22 -28.68 -7.11
C ASP A 1059 -1.14 -27.96 -7.22
N SER A 1060 -1.12 -26.62 -7.36
CA SER A 1060 -2.27 -25.81 -7.75
C SER A 1060 -2.21 -25.44 -9.23
N PRO A 1061 -3.28 -25.67 -10.01
CA PRO A 1061 -3.28 -25.36 -11.44
C PRO A 1061 -3.05 -23.88 -11.76
N ARG A 1062 -3.56 -22.96 -10.91
CA ARG A 1062 -3.42 -21.51 -11.10
C ARG A 1062 -1.95 -21.06 -10.95
N PHE A 1063 -1.20 -21.69 -10.05
CA PHE A 1063 0.19 -21.34 -9.80
C PHE A 1063 1.15 -22.04 -10.75
N LEU A 1064 0.85 -23.27 -11.17
CA LEU A 1064 1.53 -23.89 -12.30
C LEU A 1064 1.36 -23.03 -13.57
N LEU A 1065 0.13 -22.61 -13.87
CA LEU A 1065 -0.18 -21.67 -14.95
C LEU A 1065 0.67 -20.40 -14.85
N LEU A 1066 0.65 -19.74 -13.69
CA LEU A 1066 1.40 -18.49 -13.46
C LEU A 1066 2.90 -18.68 -13.69
N MET A 1067 3.50 -19.74 -13.12
CA MET A 1067 4.92 -20.05 -13.28
C MET A 1067 5.32 -20.20 -14.75
N ILE A 1068 4.53 -20.96 -15.52
CA ILE A 1068 4.81 -21.19 -16.95
C ILE A 1068 4.57 -19.92 -17.78
N VAL A 1069 3.54 -19.13 -17.48
CA VAL A 1069 3.29 -17.85 -18.15
C VAL A 1069 4.42 -16.84 -17.89
N LEU A 1070 4.93 -16.74 -16.66
CA LEU A 1070 6.09 -15.90 -16.31
C LEU A 1070 7.35 -16.30 -17.07
N ALA A 1071 7.58 -17.60 -17.26
CA ALA A 1071 8.67 -18.09 -18.07
C ALA A 1071 8.55 -17.69 -19.56
N MET A 1072 7.33 -17.66 -20.09
CA MET A 1072 7.04 -17.41 -21.51
C MET A 1072 6.82 -15.93 -21.85
N LEU A 1073 6.75 -15.02 -20.86
CA LEU A 1073 6.57 -13.57 -20.99
C LEU A 1073 7.79 -12.81 -21.55
N LEU A 1074 8.48 -13.39 -22.55
CA LEU A 1074 9.66 -12.83 -23.20
C LEU A 1074 9.27 -11.87 -24.34
N PRO A 1075 9.72 -10.60 -24.33
CA PRO A 1075 9.64 -9.75 -25.51
C PRO A 1075 10.54 -10.31 -26.62
N HIS A 1076 9.98 -10.71 -27.76
CA HIS A 1076 10.79 -11.13 -28.90
C HIS A 1076 11.48 -9.92 -29.52
N ARG A 1077 12.82 -9.95 -29.62
CA ARG A 1077 13.57 -8.90 -30.31
C ARG A 1077 13.20 -8.85 -31.79
N VAL A 1078 12.89 -7.65 -32.25
CA VAL A 1078 13.00 -7.21 -33.64
C VAL A 1078 14.41 -7.53 -34.16
N ASN A 1079 14.48 -8.02 -35.40
CA ASN A 1079 15.68 -8.44 -36.09
C ASN A 1079 16.82 -7.42 -35.98
N ARG A 1080 18.05 -7.91 -35.77
CA ARG A 1080 19.29 -7.12 -35.69
C ARG A 1080 19.47 -6.13 -36.85
N ARG A 1081 18.90 -6.46 -38.03
CA ARG A 1081 18.98 -5.65 -39.27
C ARG A 1081 18.21 -4.32 -39.22
N GLU A 1082 17.15 -4.19 -38.43
CA GLU A 1082 16.42 -2.91 -38.31
C GLU A 1082 17.09 -1.95 -37.31
N ALA A 1083 17.86 -2.48 -36.35
CA ALA A 1083 18.64 -1.67 -35.41
C ALA A 1083 19.90 -1.07 -36.06
N GLU A 1084 20.44 -1.72 -37.10
CA GLU A 1084 21.56 -1.21 -37.91
C GLU A 1084 21.09 -0.24 -39.00
N ALA A 1085 19.80 -0.25 -39.37
CA ALA A 1085 19.23 0.70 -40.33
C ALA A 1085 18.76 2.03 -39.69
N LEU A 1086 18.78 2.11 -38.35
CA LEU A 1086 18.40 3.30 -37.55
C LEU A 1086 19.58 3.85 -36.71
N SER A 1087 20.77 3.27 -36.87
CA SER A 1087 22.06 3.81 -36.41
C SER A 1087 22.82 4.35 -37.62
#